data_AF-A0AAV9SJT7-F1
#
_entry.id   AF-A0AAV9SJT7-F1
#
_cell.length_a   1.000
_cell.length_b   1.000
_cell.length_c   1.000
_cell.angle_alpha   90.00
_cell.angle_beta   90.00
_cell.angle_gamma   90.00
#
_symmetry.space_group_name_H-M   'P 1'
#
loop_
_entity.id
_entity.type
_entity.pdbx_description
1 polymer ?
#
loop_
_entity_poly.entity_id
_entity_poly.type
_entity_poly.pdbx_seq_one_letter_code
_entity_poly.pdbx_strand_id
1 'polypeptide(L)'
;MSGVTMEASSILPILKKKLAFLSGGKDRRSGLILTIPLNSDQTSMEELSATLDYLLSIPSDKCKARGFTVIVDGRRSQWNIVKTVVLMLQNVIPAEVSLVCVVKPDEFWDKKVTHFCFWKEKDRLGFEVILVSANKLTRYIEPCQLTDDFGGSLDYDHSDWLNKRLVFEKFTKESTSLLDELTIINDSEKSTSVDKDKMTDGAHLPSFDPETVLQTGHELLSELQQRRFNGSEGGGGGQAAPAWCPMEEELLAQPQVMKLLDSLREQYTKYQELCRQRNKRAQLDEIHAKVMQVVNWLQGPGSELLKTHQMIGDSMRAAQALQQKHEEIESQHSEWFAVYVELNQQIAALLSAGEEEEVVELKALQQQLSDVCYHQASQLETRQNVLQAAHAFHSTTQELSQQLDGLLGMLCADVSPADGASIQQNLKLLEEKLQTVEAGLSSLRQKGTLVLEQMCGQSSWSLEEEAESPPGEQQDNVQHVQAVMEEMELRKQRCEDMVDVRRLKMLQMVQLFKCEDDALQAVEWLSELLDALLKTHVRLGDESQETRTMLDKHKKFVDVAQSTYDYGRQLLQATVVLCQSLRCTTRSSGDTLPRLNRVWKQFTVTGDERQQRLELALNFHTIAERVLQQERVEVESLDEVDSSGRTLLDRLALPIIFPDGSEQFFGTPSDTAATAEGVRERLLLIEERRLQLQEARLLDEEEAVNGLEGRLDVIGEELSEKEEQDEEEKEAEHQDEDLERATQDC
;
A
#
# COMPACT_ATOMS: atom_id res chain seq x y z
N MET A 1 -86.19 -24.57 1.38
CA MET A 1 -85.49 -25.80 0.98
C MET A 1 -84.50 -25.40 -0.09
N SER A 2 -83.22 -25.54 0.21
CA SER A 2 -82.11 -25.35 -0.74
C SER A 2 -82.30 -26.31 -1.90
N GLY A 3 -82.79 -25.80 -3.03
CA GLY A 3 -82.90 -26.57 -4.25
C GLY A 3 -81.49 -26.89 -4.73
N VAL A 4 -81.01 -28.10 -4.46
CA VAL A 4 -79.83 -28.63 -5.12
C VAL A 4 -80.20 -28.75 -6.59
N THR A 5 -79.73 -27.82 -7.41
CA THR A 5 -79.85 -27.90 -8.86
C THR A 5 -79.07 -29.13 -9.32
N MET A 6 -79.76 -30.10 -9.92
CA MET A 6 -79.17 -31.32 -10.44
C MET A 6 -78.18 -30.99 -11.57
N GLU A 7 -76.95 -31.51 -11.53
CA GLU A 7 -75.93 -31.26 -12.56
C GLU A 7 -75.98 -32.32 -13.67
N ALA A 8 -75.72 -31.93 -14.92
CA ALA A 8 -75.68 -32.83 -16.08
C ALA A 8 -74.67 -33.98 -15.89
N SER A 9 -73.53 -33.67 -15.28
CA SER A 9 -72.45 -34.62 -14.97
C SER A 9 -72.92 -35.75 -14.04
N SER A 10 -73.77 -35.42 -13.07
CA SER A 10 -74.26 -36.33 -12.04
C SER A 10 -75.26 -37.37 -12.58
N ILE A 11 -76.00 -37.02 -13.63
CA ILE A 11 -76.99 -37.90 -14.28
C ILE A 11 -76.62 -38.24 -15.73
N LEU A 12 -75.35 -38.04 -16.12
CA LEU A 12 -74.87 -38.25 -17.49
C LEU A 12 -75.24 -39.63 -18.08
N PRO A 13 -75.14 -40.76 -17.34
CA PRO A 13 -75.53 -42.07 -17.88
C PRO A 13 -77.01 -42.15 -18.27
N ILE A 14 -77.87 -41.39 -17.56
CA ILE A 14 -79.30 -41.33 -17.81
C ILE A 14 -79.57 -40.42 -19.01
N LEU A 15 -78.97 -39.23 -19.05
CA LEU A 15 -79.14 -38.28 -20.15
C LEU A 15 -78.76 -38.90 -21.51
N LYS A 16 -77.65 -39.67 -21.57
CA LYS A 16 -77.22 -40.38 -22.80
C LYS A 16 -78.28 -41.30 -23.40
N LYS A 17 -79.26 -41.78 -22.62
CA LYS A 17 -80.33 -42.65 -23.10
C LYS A 17 -81.40 -41.91 -23.91
N LYS A 18 -81.36 -40.57 -23.96
CA LYS A 18 -82.33 -39.72 -24.70
C LYS A 18 -83.80 -40.03 -24.32
N LEU A 19 -84.07 -40.28 -23.03
CA LEU A 19 -85.42 -40.61 -22.54
C LEU A 19 -86.42 -39.46 -22.73
N ALA A 20 -85.93 -38.24 -22.64
CA ALA A 20 -86.62 -37.03 -23.06
C ALA A 20 -85.58 -36.02 -23.56
N PHE A 21 -85.99 -35.05 -24.36
CA PHE A 21 -85.12 -33.95 -24.80
C PHE A 21 -85.91 -32.68 -25.14
N LEU A 22 -85.24 -31.55 -24.95
CA LEU A 22 -85.70 -30.24 -25.43
C LEU A 22 -84.97 -29.94 -26.74
N SER A 23 -85.71 -29.81 -27.83
CA SER A 23 -85.11 -29.57 -29.16
C SER A 23 -84.73 -28.10 -29.40
N GLY A 24 -85.16 -27.18 -28.52
CA GLY A 24 -85.09 -25.72 -28.74
C GLY A 24 -86.30 -25.17 -29.52
N GLY A 25 -87.10 -26.06 -30.13
CA GLY A 25 -88.31 -25.71 -30.85
C GLY A 25 -89.42 -25.14 -29.96
N LYS A 26 -90.28 -24.32 -30.56
CA LYS A 26 -91.42 -23.66 -29.92
C LYS A 26 -92.72 -23.95 -30.65
N ASP A 27 -93.80 -24.11 -29.90
CA ASP A 27 -95.15 -24.15 -30.47
C ASP A 27 -95.60 -22.74 -30.94
N ARG A 28 -96.80 -22.64 -31.53
CA ARG A 28 -97.35 -21.36 -32.00
C ARG A 28 -97.62 -20.33 -30.90
N ARG A 29 -97.65 -20.75 -29.63
CA ARG A 29 -97.80 -19.87 -28.44
C ARG A 29 -96.43 -19.44 -27.90
N SER A 30 -95.35 -19.82 -28.58
CA SER A 30 -93.98 -19.69 -28.09
C SER A 30 -93.68 -20.52 -26.83
N GLY A 31 -94.47 -21.57 -26.56
CA GLY A 31 -94.21 -22.56 -25.52
C GLY A 31 -93.18 -23.59 -25.97
N LEU A 32 -92.39 -24.13 -25.04
CA LEU A 32 -91.27 -25.02 -25.35
C LEU A 32 -91.72 -26.41 -25.79
N ILE A 33 -91.00 -27.02 -26.72
CA ILE A 33 -91.28 -28.39 -27.15
C ILE A 33 -90.39 -29.37 -26.39
N LEU A 34 -91.03 -30.25 -25.61
CA LEU A 34 -90.40 -31.37 -24.92
C LEU A 34 -90.78 -32.66 -25.62
N THR A 35 -89.81 -33.45 -26.06
CA THR A 35 -90.08 -34.72 -26.74
C THR A 35 -89.66 -35.90 -25.87
N ILE A 36 -90.54 -36.88 -25.75
CA ILE A 36 -90.33 -38.15 -25.04
C ILE A 36 -90.42 -39.28 -26.07
N PRO A 37 -89.28 -39.75 -26.63
CA PRO A 37 -89.26 -40.85 -27.58
C PRO A 37 -89.39 -42.19 -26.86
N LEU A 38 -90.59 -42.77 -26.81
CA LEU A 38 -90.80 -44.00 -26.08
C LEU A 38 -90.30 -45.22 -26.87
N ASN A 39 -89.50 -46.04 -26.18
CA ASN A 39 -89.05 -47.34 -26.67
C ASN A 39 -89.24 -48.39 -25.57
N SER A 40 -89.92 -49.49 -25.89
CA SER A 40 -90.32 -50.52 -24.90
C SER A 40 -89.14 -51.13 -24.13
N ASP A 41 -87.95 -51.16 -24.75
CA ASP A 41 -86.76 -51.81 -24.17
C ASP A 41 -85.90 -50.88 -23.31
N GLN A 42 -86.18 -49.57 -23.29
CA GLN A 42 -85.30 -48.55 -22.68
C GLN A 42 -85.99 -47.63 -21.66
N THR A 43 -87.31 -47.70 -21.51
CA THR A 43 -88.07 -46.70 -20.72
C THR A 43 -88.21 -47.09 -19.25
N SER A 44 -87.27 -46.67 -18.40
CA SER A 44 -87.43 -46.67 -16.94
C SER A 44 -88.17 -45.40 -16.48
N MET A 45 -89.22 -45.53 -15.67
CA MET A 45 -90.00 -44.38 -15.19
C MET A 45 -89.23 -43.52 -14.20
N GLU A 46 -88.37 -44.11 -13.37
CA GLU A 46 -87.51 -43.38 -12.43
C GLU A 46 -86.46 -42.55 -13.18
N GLU A 47 -85.82 -43.14 -14.19
CA GLU A 47 -84.83 -42.44 -15.03
C GLU A 47 -85.46 -41.36 -15.91
N LEU A 48 -86.68 -41.61 -16.42
CA LEU A 48 -87.46 -40.60 -17.13
C LEU A 48 -87.80 -39.44 -16.19
N SER A 49 -88.17 -39.71 -14.93
CA SER A 49 -88.44 -38.66 -13.94
C SER A 49 -87.21 -37.79 -13.72
N ALA A 50 -86.06 -38.41 -13.45
CA ALA A 50 -84.80 -37.68 -13.26
C ALA A 50 -84.39 -36.87 -14.51
N THR A 51 -84.63 -37.41 -15.72
CA THR A 51 -84.40 -36.70 -16.98
C THR A 51 -85.29 -35.47 -17.10
N LEU A 52 -86.58 -35.60 -16.76
CA LEU A 52 -87.54 -34.50 -16.78
C LEU A 52 -87.20 -33.45 -15.72
N ASP A 53 -86.91 -33.85 -14.47
CA ASP A 53 -86.53 -32.93 -13.39
C ASP A 53 -85.33 -32.07 -13.79
N TYR A 54 -84.31 -32.68 -14.38
CA TYR A 54 -83.15 -31.96 -14.89
C TYR A 54 -83.52 -31.05 -16.08
N LEU A 55 -84.14 -31.58 -17.14
CA LEU A 55 -84.47 -30.79 -18.33
C LEU A 55 -85.41 -29.61 -18.03
N LEU A 56 -86.30 -29.74 -17.05
CA LEU A 56 -87.22 -28.67 -16.65
C LEU A 56 -86.55 -27.63 -15.75
N SER A 57 -85.40 -27.93 -15.15
CA SER A 57 -84.59 -26.95 -14.43
C SER A 57 -83.86 -25.97 -15.35
N ILE A 58 -83.67 -26.35 -16.62
CA ILE A 58 -82.87 -25.63 -17.62
C ILE A 58 -83.56 -24.34 -18.11
N PRO A 59 -84.82 -24.34 -18.58
CA PRO A 59 -85.46 -23.11 -19.01
C PRO A 59 -85.63 -22.11 -17.86
N SER A 60 -85.54 -20.82 -18.17
CA SER A 60 -85.89 -19.77 -17.21
C SER A 60 -87.39 -19.81 -16.86
N ASP A 61 -87.77 -19.29 -15.69
CA ASP A 61 -89.18 -19.20 -15.27
C ASP A 61 -90.05 -18.42 -16.28
N LYS A 62 -89.44 -17.45 -16.99
CA LYS A 62 -90.08 -16.69 -18.09
C LYS A 62 -90.44 -17.59 -19.27
N CYS A 63 -89.60 -18.58 -19.59
CA CYS A 63 -89.88 -19.57 -20.64
C CYS A 63 -90.94 -20.57 -20.16
N LYS A 64 -90.82 -21.07 -18.92
CA LYS A 64 -91.78 -22.02 -18.33
C LYS A 64 -93.20 -21.45 -18.24
N ALA A 65 -93.32 -20.15 -17.95
CA ALA A 65 -94.61 -19.46 -17.90
C ALA A 65 -95.39 -19.46 -19.23
N ARG A 66 -94.73 -19.71 -20.37
CA ARG A 66 -95.37 -19.86 -21.69
C ARG A 66 -95.89 -21.28 -21.94
N GLY A 67 -95.54 -22.20 -21.05
CA GLY A 67 -95.92 -23.60 -21.05
C GLY A 67 -95.14 -24.47 -22.03
N PHE A 68 -95.34 -25.78 -21.90
CA PHE A 68 -94.73 -26.83 -22.70
C PHE A 68 -95.75 -27.50 -23.61
N THR A 69 -95.34 -27.77 -24.84
CA THR A 69 -95.97 -28.78 -25.70
C THR A 69 -95.14 -30.05 -25.61
N VAL A 70 -95.72 -31.12 -25.07
CA VAL A 70 -95.02 -32.40 -24.88
C VAL A 70 -95.38 -33.36 -26.00
N ILE A 71 -94.40 -33.79 -26.79
CA ILE A 71 -94.55 -34.83 -27.80
C ILE A 71 -94.19 -36.17 -27.17
N VAL A 72 -95.17 -37.07 -27.05
CA VAL A 72 -94.95 -38.43 -26.56
C VAL A 72 -94.95 -39.36 -27.78
N ASP A 73 -93.78 -39.79 -28.24
CA ASP A 73 -93.68 -40.69 -29.40
C ASP A 73 -93.92 -42.14 -28.99
N GLY A 74 -95.16 -42.58 -29.11
CA GLY A 74 -95.58 -43.95 -28.80
C GLY A 74 -95.37 -44.94 -29.95
N ARG A 75 -94.79 -44.56 -31.10
CA ARG A 75 -94.71 -45.43 -32.29
C ARG A 75 -93.95 -46.73 -32.04
N ARG A 76 -93.00 -46.74 -31.10
CA ARG A 76 -92.15 -47.89 -30.74
C ARG A 76 -92.40 -48.41 -29.32
N SER A 77 -93.54 -48.07 -28.71
CA SER A 77 -93.84 -48.38 -27.31
C SER A 77 -95.19 -49.07 -27.12
N GLN A 78 -95.34 -49.79 -26.01
CA GLN A 78 -96.61 -50.36 -25.60
C GLN A 78 -97.56 -49.28 -25.06
N TRP A 79 -98.86 -49.40 -25.36
CA TRP A 79 -99.87 -48.41 -24.98
C TRP A 79 -99.95 -48.15 -23.46
N ASN A 80 -99.73 -49.18 -22.63
CA ASN A 80 -99.71 -49.02 -21.18
C ASN A 80 -98.57 -48.11 -20.70
N ILE A 81 -97.41 -48.17 -21.37
CA ILE A 81 -96.26 -47.29 -21.09
C ILE A 81 -96.60 -45.86 -21.52
N VAL A 82 -97.17 -45.67 -22.71
CA VAL A 82 -97.65 -44.36 -23.20
C VAL A 82 -98.62 -43.73 -22.21
N LYS A 83 -99.62 -44.50 -21.75
CA LYS A 83 -100.61 -44.04 -20.76
C LYS A 83 -99.95 -43.67 -19.43
N THR A 84 -98.99 -44.48 -18.98
CA THR A 84 -98.24 -44.23 -17.73
C THR A 84 -97.42 -42.93 -17.83
N VAL A 85 -96.73 -42.68 -18.94
CA VAL A 85 -95.99 -41.44 -19.16
C VAL A 85 -96.92 -40.23 -19.22
N VAL A 86 -98.05 -40.31 -19.93
CA VAL A 86 -99.03 -39.21 -19.99
C VAL A 86 -99.60 -38.90 -18.59
N LEU A 87 -99.88 -39.92 -17.78
CA LEU A 87 -100.30 -39.72 -16.37
C LEU A 87 -99.16 -39.18 -15.50
N MET A 88 -97.91 -39.57 -15.75
CA MET A 88 -96.73 -39.07 -15.04
C MET A 88 -96.52 -37.58 -15.26
N LEU A 89 -96.78 -37.07 -16.47
CA LEU A 89 -96.70 -35.62 -16.78
C LEU A 89 -97.62 -34.77 -15.88
N GLN A 90 -98.71 -35.34 -15.36
CA GLN A 90 -99.57 -34.68 -14.38
C GLN A 90 -98.88 -34.47 -13.03
N ASN A 91 -97.94 -35.32 -12.64
CA ASN A 91 -97.26 -35.19 -11.36
C ASN A 91 -95.95 -34.41 -11.49
N VAL A 92 -95.26 -34.55 -12.62
CA VAL A 92 -93.93 -33.96 -12.85
C VAL A 92 -94.01 -32.55 -13.47
N ILE A 93 -95.03 -32.27 -14.30
CA ILE A 93 -95.13 -31.00 -15.07
C ILE A 93 -96.54 -30.35 -15.07
N PRO A 94 -97.40 -30.50 -14.03
CA PRO A 94 -98.84 -30.17 -14.16
C PRO A 94 -99.13 -28.70 -14.47
N ALA A 95 -98.37 -27.76 -13.89
CA ALA A 95 -98.69 -26.33 -13.98
C ALA A 95 -98.21 -25.68 -15.28
N GLU A 96 -97.39 -26.39 -16.06
CA GLU A 96 -96.67 -25.80 -17.19
C GLU A 96 -96.98 -26.53 -18.52
N VAL A 97 -97.60 -27.72 -18.52
CA VAL A 97 -97.96 -28.40 -19.78
C VAL A 97 -99.23 -27.80 -20.38
N SER A 98 -99.12 -27.31 -21.61
CA SER A 98 -100.22 -26.66 -22.33
C SER A 98 -100.80 -27.52 -23.44
N LEU A 99 -100.08 -28.56 -23.90
CA LEU A 99 -100.56 -29.54 -24.88
C LEU A 99 -99.70 -30.81 -24.81
N VAL A 100 -100.31 -31.99 -24.91
CA VAL A 100 -99.64 -33.28 -25.05
C VAL A 100 -100.03 -33.92 -26.38
N CYS A 101 -99.04 -34.08 -27.26
CA CYS A 101 -99.18 -34.72 -28.56
C CYS A 101 -98.71 -36.18 -28.48
N VAL A 102 -99.64 -37.13 -28.41
CA VAL A 102 -99.31 -38.56 -28.45
C VAL A 102 -99.19 -39.00 -29.90
N VAL A 103 -97.97 -39.31 -30.33
CA VAL A 103 -97.67 -39.80 -31.69
C VAL A 103 -97.94 -41.29 -31.76
N LYS A 104 -98.86 -41.67 -32.63
CA LYS A 104 -99.25 -43.06 -32.85
C LYS A 104 -98.72 -43.58 -34.20
N PRO A 105 -98.53 -44.92 -34.36
CA PRO A 105 -98.35 -45.55 -35.66
C PRO A 105 -99.48 -45.19 -36.63
N ASP A 106 -99.18 -45.20 -37.93
CA ASP A 106 -100.20 -44.94 -38.96
C ASP A 106 -101.29 -46.05 -38.96
N GLU A 107 -100.90 -47.30 -38.69
CA GLU A 107 -101.79 -48.48 -38.56
C GLU A 107 -102.25 -48.76 -37.12
N PHE A 108 -102.56 -47.72 -36.35
CA PHE A 108 -103.04 -47.87 -34.97
C PHE A 108 -104.55 -48.21 -34.94
N TRP A 109 -104.95 -49.18 -34.10
CA TRP A 109 -106.27 -49.85 -34.05
C TRP A 109 -107.51 -48.98 -34.31
N ASP A 110 -108.46 -49.59 -35.05
CA ASP A 110 -109.84 -49.21 -35.41
C ASP A 110 -110.35 -47.81 -35.00
N LYS A 111 -110.91 -47.06 -35.96
CA LYS A 111 -111.39 -45.65 -35.82
C LYS A 111 -112.37 -45.39 -34.66
N LYS A 112 -112.86 -46.43 -33.99
CA LYS A 112 -113.76 -46.37 -32.83
C LYS A 112 -113.03 -46.36 -31.47
N VAL A 113 -111.76 -46.78 -31.39
CA VAL A 113 -111.00 -46.90 -30.12
C VAL A 113 -110.22 -45.62 -29.80
N THR A 114 -109.77 -44.89 -30.83
CA THR A 114 -108.96 -43.67 -30.68
C THR A 114 -109.66 -42.52 -29.95
N HIS A 115 -111.00 -42.41 -30.02
CA HIS A 115 -111.76 -41.38 -29.30
C HIS A 115 -111.95 -41.67 -27.79
N PHE A 116 -111.69 -42.90 -27.34
CA PHE A 116 -111.95 -43.33 -25.95
C PHE A 116 -110.70 -43.41 -25.07
N CYS A 117 -109.50 -43.39 -25.67
CA CYS A 117 -108.22 -43.70 -25.02
C CYS A 117 -107.87 -42.84 -23.78
N PHE A 118 -108.38 -41.61 -23.67
CA PHE A 118 -108.20 -40.73 -22.51
C PHE A 118 -109.49 -39.99 -22.09
N TRP A 119 -110.65 -40.34 -22.67
CA TRP A 119 -111.89 -39.60 -22.45
C TRP A 119 -112.41 -39.68 -21.01
N LYS A 120 -112.20 -40.83 -20.33
CA LYS A 120 -112.50 -41.01 -18.89
C LYS A 120 -111.60 -40.17 -17.97
N GLU A 121 -110.45 -39.73 -18.46
CA GLU A 121 -109.41 -39.04 -17.70
C GLU A 121 -109.28 -37.56 -18.10
N LYS A 122 -110.10 -37.09 -19.07
CA LYS A 122 -110.02 -35.75 -19.67
C LYS A 122 -110.20 -34.61 -18.67
N ASP A 123 -111.12 -34.74 -17.70
CA ASP A 123 -111.34 -33.72 -16.65
C ASP A 123 -110.34 -33.84 -15.49
N ARG A 124 -109.48 -34.88 -15.47
CA ARG A 124 -108.47 -35.13 -14.43
C ARG A 124 -107.06 -34.71 -14.84
N LEU A 125 -106.72 -34.81 -16.13
CA LEU A 125 -105.45 -34.39 -16.69
C LEU A 125 -105.52 -32.87 -16.93
N GLY A 126 -104.75 -32.06 -16.21
CA GLY A 126 -104.81 -30.59 -16.27
C GLY A 126 -104.36 -29.95 -17.60
N PHE A 127 -104.31 -30.72 -18.69
CA PHE A 127 -103.79 -30.33 -20.00
C PHE A 127 -104.52 -31.05 -21.14
N GLU A 128 -104.49 -30.48 -22.34
CA GLU A 128 -105.08 -31.09 -23.54
C GLU A 128 -104.22 -32.22 -24.09
N VAL A 129 -104.83 -33.37 -24.42
CA VAL A 129 -104.15 -34.52 -25.04
C VAL A 129 -104.71 -34.77 -26.44
N ILE A 130 -103.84 -34.77 -27.46
CA ILE A 130 -104.20 -35.08 -28.84
C ILE A 130 -103.48 -36.34 -29.32
N LEU A 131 -104.21 -37.22 -30.00
CA LEU A 131 -103.62 -38.38 -30.70
C LEU A 131 -103.43 -38.04 -32.18
N VAL A 132 -102.19 -38.09 -32.65
CA VAL A 132 -101.81 -37.62 -33.98
C VAL A 132 -100.78 -38.55 -34.62
N SER A 133 -100.77 -38.67 -35.95
CA SER A 133 -99.67 -39.35 -36.65
C SER A 133 -98.49 -38.39 -36.82
N ALA A 134 -97.26 -38.90 -36.92
CA ALA A 134 -96.05 -38.08 -37.01
C ALA A 134 -96.18 -36.99 -38.10
N ASN A 135 -96.60 -37.37 -39.30
CA ASN A 135 -96.75 -36.46 -40.46
C ASN A 135 -97.85 -35.39 -40.30
N LYS A 136 -98.68 -35.46 -39.25
CA LYS A 136 -99.75 -34.48 -38.97
C LYS A 136 -99.41 -33.53 -37.82
N LEU A 137 -98.27 -33.71 -37.15
CA LEU A 137 -97.79 -32.79 -36.09
C LEU A 137 -97.56 -31.38 -36.62
N THR A 138 -97.16 -31.25 -37.88
CA THR A 138 -96.96 -29.97 -38.59
C THR A 138 -98.22 -29.08 -38.67
N ARG A 139 -99.40 -29.63 -38.35
CA ARG A 139 -100.64 -28.84 -38.24
C ARG A 139 -100.70 -28.00 -36.97
N TYR A 140 -100.02 -28.45 -35.91
CA TYR A 140 -100.04 -27.88 -34.57
C TYR A 140 -98.74 -27.13 -34.25
N ILE A 141 -97.62 -27.63 -34.75
CA ILE A 141 -96.28 -27.08 -34.59
C ILE A 141 -95.75 -26.69 -35.98
N GLU A 142 -95.07 -25.55 -36.10
CA GLU A 142 -94.48 -25.16 -37.38
C GLU A 142 -93.36 -26.12 -37.79
N PRO A 143 -93.24 -26.50 -39.08
CA PRO A 143 -92.20 -27.42 -39.53
C PRO A 143 -90.78 -27.02 -39.10
N CYS A 144 -90.46 -25.72 -39.10
CA CYS A 144 -89.15 -25.21 -38.67
C CYS A 144 -88.88 -25.29 -37.16
N GLN A 145 -89.89 -25.63 -36.34
CA GLN A 145 -89.79 -25.78 -34.89
C GLN A 145 -89.84 -27.25 -34.45
N LEU A 146 -89.91 -28.17 -35.41
CA LEU A 146 -90.11 -29.60 -35.18
C LEU A 146 -88.93 -30.38 -35.77
N THR A 147 -88.49 -31.45 -35.10
CA THR A 147 -87.38 -32.28 -35.60
C THR A 147 -87.81 -33.14 -36.79
N ASP A 148 -86.84 -33.58 -37.59
CA ASP A 148 -87.04 -34.39 -38.79
C ASP A 148 -87.83 -35.70 -38.52
N ASP A 149 -87.68 -36.29 -37.33
CA ASP A 149 -88.41 -37.49 -36.87
C ASP A 149 -89.95 -37.37 -36.94
N PHE A 150 -90.44 -36.13 -36.98
CA PHE A 150 -91.85 -35.76 -37.00
C PHE A 150 -92.24 -34.91 -38.23
N GLY A 151 -91.40 -34.90 -39.27
CA GLY A 151 -91.65 -34.19 -40.53
C GLY A 151 -91.41 -32.68 -40.46
N GLY A 152 -90.57 -32.24 -39.52
CA GLY A 152 -90.06 -30.87 -39.48
C GLY A 152 -88.70 -30.70 -40.16
N SER A 153 -88.03 -29.58 -39.87
CA SER A 153 -86.72 -29.20 -40.40
C SER A 153 -85.78 -28.57 -39.35
N LEU A 154 -86.09 -28.75 -38.07
CA LEU A 154 -85.27 -28.31 -36.94
C LEU A 154 -84.17 -29.35 -36.70
N ASP A 155 -82.91 -28.93 -36.85
CA ASP A 155 -81.77 -29.79 -36.58
C ASP A 155 -81.55 -29.95 -35.07
N TYR A 156 -81.49 -31.20 -34.61
CA TYR A 156 -81.23 -31.52 -33.21
C TYR A 156 -80.37 -32.78 -33.10
N ASP A 157 -79.12 -32.61 -32.67
CA ASP A 157 -78.24 -33.69 -32.25
C ASP A 157 -78.16 -33.73 -30.71
N HIS A 158 -78.60 -34.85 -30.16
CA HIS A 158 -78.63 -35.05 -28.72
C HIS A 158 -77.23 -35.16 -28.11
N SER A 159 -76.29 -35.79 -28.82
CA SER A 159 -74.91 -35.96 -28.36
C SER A 159 -74.19 -34.63 -28.35
N ASP A 160 -74.38 -33.84 -29.40
CA ASP A 160 -73.88 -32.46 -29.52
C ASP A 160 -74.43 -31.56 -28.41
N TRP A 161 -75.76 -31.56 -28.20
CA TRP A 161 -76.39 -30.81 -27.10
C TRP A 161 -75.84 -31.21 -25.72
N LEU A 162 -75.73 -32.51 -25.45
CA LEU A 162 -75.28 -33.02 -24.16
C LEU A 162 -73.81 -32.65 -23.88
N ASN A 163 -72.93 -32.77 -24.88
CA ASN A 163 -71.52 -32.40 -24.76
C ASN A 163 -71.38 -30.91 -24.44
N LYS A 164 -72.08 -30.03 -25.17
CA LYS A 164 -72.05 -28.59 -24.91
C LYS A 164 -72.58 -28.24 -23.53
N ARG A 165 -73.66 -28.91 -23.11
CA ARG A 165 -74.24 -28.68 -21.80
C ARG A 165 -73.27 -29.02 -20.68
N LEU A 166 -72.55 -30.13 -20.81
CA LEU A 166 -71.51 -30.53 -19.85
C LEU A 166 -70.38 -29.49 -19.80
N VAL A 167 -69.88 -29.02 -20.95
CA VAL A 167 -68.80 -28.02 -21.01
C VAL A 167 -69.26 -26.70 -20.39
N PHE A 168 -70.48 -26.24 -20.71
CA PHE A 168 -71.05 -25.01 -20.17
C PHE A 168 -71.26 -25.05 -18.66
N GLU A 169 -71.85 -26.13 -18.13
CA GLU A 169 -72.04 -26.28 -16.68
C GLU A 169 -70.71 -26.40 -15.95
N LYS A 170 -69.77 -27.18 -16.50
CA LYS A 170 -68.42 -27.32 -15.96
C LYS A 170 -67.73 -25.95 -15.87
N PHE A 171 -67.66 -25.22 -16.98
CA PHE A 171 -67.05 -23.89 -17.03
C PHE A 171 -67.71 -22.93 -16.03
N THR A 172 -69.04 -22.90 -15.98
CA THR A 172 -69.78 -22.01 -15.08
C THR A 172 -69.46 -22.31 -13.61
N LYS A 173 -69.42 -23.59 -13.23
CA LYS A 173 -69.09 -24.04 -11.88
C LYS A 173 -67.65 -23.72 -11.50
N GLU A 174 -66.69 -24.08 -12.35
CA GLU A 174 -65.27 -23.81 -12.10
C GLU A 174 -64.99 -22.30 -12.04
N SER A 175 -65.59 -21.52 -12.95
CA SER A 175 -65.43 -20.06 -12.98
C SER A 175 -66.00 -19.36 -11.76
N THR A 176 -67.18 -19.76 -11.30
CA THR A 176 -67.81 -19.14 -10.12
C THR A 176 -67.06 -19.49 -8.83
N SER A 177 -66.67 -20.76 -8.66
CA SER A 177 -65.83 -21.20 -7.55
C SER A 177 -64.50 -20.46 -7.53
N LEU A 178 -63.82 -20.38 -8.67
CA LEU A 178 -62.55 -19.68 -8.80
C LEU A 178 -62.69 -18.17 -8.52
N LEU A 179 -63.77 -17.54 -9.00
CA LEU A 179 -64.01 -16.11 -8.76
C LEU A 179 -64.21 -15.81 -7.27
N ASP A 180 -64.95 -16.65 -6.56
CA ASP A 180 -65.17 -16.53 -5.11
C ASP A 180 -63.83 -16.65 -4.35
N GLU A 181 -63.01 -17.64 -4.71
CA GLU A 181 -61.67 -17.82 -4.11
C GLU A 181 -60.73 -16.65 -4.40
N LEU A 182 -60.64 -16.22 -5.66
CA LEU A 182 -59.80 -15.09 -6.05
C LEU A 182 -60.24 -13.79 -5.36
N THR A 183 -61.54 -13.59 -5.14
CA THR A 183 -62.04 -12.43 -4.40
C THR A 183 -61.57 -12.45 -2.95
N ILE A 184 -61.66 -13.60 -2.27
CA ILE A 184 -61.17 -13.77 -0.90
C ILE A 184 -59.66 -13.52 -0.82
N ILE A 185 -58.89 -14.11 -1.74
CA ILE A 185 -57.43 -13.95 -1.79
C ILE A 185 -57.08 -12.48 -2.02
N ASN A 186 -57.75 -11.82 -2.96
CA ASN A 186 -57.46 -10.43 -3.33
C ASN A 186 -57.85 -9.43 -2.23
N ASP A 187 -58.91 -9.69 -1.47
CA ASP A 187 -59.35 -8.80 -0.38
C ASP A 187 -58.58 -9.01 0.92
N SER A 188 -57.86 -10.14 1.08
CA SER A 188 -57.08 -10.44 2.29
C SER A 188 -56.04 -9.36 2.63
N GLU A 189 -55.45 -8.68 1.64
CA GLU A 189 -54.46 -7.62 1.89
C GLU A 189 -55.04 -6.34 2.50
N LYS A 190 -56.29 -5.97 2.20
CA LYS A 190 -56.89 -4.73 2.73
C LYS A 190 -57.07 -4.74 4.25
N SER A 191 -57.03 -5.93 4.87
CA SER A 191 -57.29 -6.11 6.30
C SER A 191 -56.03 -6.14 7.17
N THR A 192 -54.83 -6.19 6.57
CA THR A 192 -53.57 -6.24 7.32
C THR A 192 -53.08 -4.85 7.74
N SER A 193 -53.76 -4.23 8.70
CA SER A 193 -53.27 -3.02 9.39
C SER A 193 -53.11 -3.17 10.91
N VAL A 194 -53.43 -4.33 11.51
CA VAL A 194 -53.23 -4.55 12.94
C VAL A 194 -52.94 -6.03 13.22
N ASP A 195 -51.89 -6.30 13.99
CA ASP A 195 -51.43 -7.60 14.53
C ASP A 195 -50.58 -8.51 13.62
N LYS A 196 -49.26 -8.46 13.88
CA LYS A 196 -48.18 -9.20 13.19
C LYS A 196 -47.90 -10.62 13.72
N ASP A 197 -48.65 -11.15 14.70
CA ASP A 197 -48.12 -12.28 15.50
C ASP A 197 -48.76 -13.66 15.31
N LYS A 198 -49.71 -13.84 14.39
CA LYS A 198 -50.21 -15.19 14.05
C LYS A 198 -50.69 -15.27 12.61
N MET A 199 -49.79 -15.56 11.67
CA MET A 199 -50.21 -16.08 10.37
C MET A 199 -49.48 -17.39 10.10
N THR A 200 -50.05 -18.46 10.64
CA THR A 200 -49.77 -19.83 10.22
C THR A 200 -50.19 -20.00 8.77
N ASP A 201 -49.19 -20.21 7.93
CA ASP A 201 -49.12 -21.22 6.87
C ASP A 201 -50.37 -21.46 6.02
N GLY A 202 -50.27 -21.07 4.76
CA GLY A 202 -51.27 -21.30 3.73
C GLY A 202 -51.20 -20.21 2.67
N ALA A 203 -50.23 -20.32 1.76
CA ALA A 203 -50.40 -19.70 0.45
C ALA A 203 -51.72 -20.25 -0.12
N HIS A 204 -52.78 -19.44 -0.07
CA HIS A 204 -54.08 -19.83 -0.59
C HIS A 204 -53.94 -19.85 -2.11
N LEU A 205 -53.45 -20.97 -2.63
CA LEU A 205 -53.44 -21.27 -4.05
C LEU A 205 -54.89 -21.55 -4.46
N PRO A 206 -55.36 -20.97 -5.57
CA PRO A 206 -56.69 -21.27 -6.07
C PRO A 206 -56.81 -22.77 -6.39
N SER A 207 -57.99 -23.32 -6.15
CA SER A 207 -58.31 -24.73 -6.37
C SER A 207 -58.24 -25.14 -7.84
N PHE A 208 -58.43 -24.18 -8.74
CA PHE A 208 -58.26 -24.32 -10.19
C PHE A 208 -57.16 -23.39 -10.68
N ASP A 209 -56.44 -23.83 -11.70
CA ASP A 209 -55.52 -22.96 -12.43
C ASP A 209 -56.32 -21.91 -13.23
N PRO A 210 -56.16 -20.61 -12.93
CA PRO A 210 -56.92 -19.56 -13.60
C PRO A 210 -56.73 -19.52 -15.11
N GLU A 211 -55.53 -19.85 -15.61
CA GLU A 211 -55.25 -19.88 -17.05
C GLU A 211 -56.03 -21.00 -17.74
N THR A 212 -56.07 -22.18 -17.14
CA THR A 212 -56.87 -23.31 -17.65
C THR A 212 -58.37 -22.99 -17.68
N VAL A 213 -58.92 -22.36 -16.65
CA VAL A 213 -60.36 -21.98 -16.61
C VAL A 213 -60.67 -20.90 -17.64
N LEU A 214 -59.82 -19.88 -17.76
CA LEU A 214 -59.93 -18.85 -18.79
C LEU A 214 -59.87 -19.48 -20.19
N GLN A 215 -58.93 -20.38 -20.44
CA GLN A 215 -58.79 -21.06 -21.73
C GLN A 215 -60.05 -21.86 -22.08
N THR A 216 -60.58 -22.63 -21.12
CA THR A 216 -61.84 -23.38 -21.27
C THR A 216 -63.00 -22.45 -21.62
N GLY A 217 -63.08 -21.27 -20.99
CA GLY A 217 -64.10 -20.28 -21.29
C GLY A 217 -63.96 -19.64 -22.67
N HIS A 218 -62.75 -19.37 -23.14
CA HIS A 218 -62.51 -18.85 -24.49
C HIS A 218 -62.89 -19.87 -25.57
N GLU A 219 -62.56 -21.15 -25.36
CA GLU A 219 -62.96 -22.25 -26.26
C GLU A 219 -64.48 -22.38 -26.34
N LEU A 220 -65.16 -22.40 -25.19
CA LEU A 220 -66.62 -22.42 -25.09
C LEU A 220 -67.25 -21.19 -25.78
N LEU A 221 -66.69 -20.00 -25.57
CA LEU A 221 -67.17 -18.77 -26.20
C LEU A 221 -67.01 -18.82 -27.73
N SER A 222 -65.88 -19.35 -28.24
CA SER A 222 -65.64 -19.52 -29.67
C SER A 222 -66.68 -20.45 -30.30
N GLU A 223 -66.97 -21.57 -29.64
CA GLU A 223 -68.00 -22.53 -30.10
C GLU A 223 -69.39 -21.89 -30.15
N LEU A 224 -69.77 -21.13 -29.11
CA LEU A 224 -71.05 -20.40 -29.05
C LEU A 224 -71.16 -19.30 -30.13
N GLN A 225 -70.05 -18.65 -30.50
CA GLN A 225 -70.02 -17.60 -31.52
C GLN A 225 -70.07 -18.16 -32.95
N GLN A 226 -69.37 -19.26 -33.25
CA GLN A 226 -69.37 -19.88 -34.58
C GLN A 226 -70.77 -20.35 -35.00
N ARG A 227 -71.59 -20.80 -34.04
CA ARG A 227 -72.98 -21.25 -34.28
C ARG A 227 -73.91 -20.12 -34.75
N ARG A 228 -73.74 -18.88 -34.26
CA ARG A 228 -74.53 -17.72 -34.76
C ARG A 228 -74.23 -17.39 -36.21
N PHE A 229 -72.96 -17.48 -36.61
CA PHE A 229 -72.52 -17.08 -37.96
C PHE A 229 -72.87 -18.13 -39.02
N ASN A 230 -72.71 -19.42 -38.72
CA ASN A 230 -73.09 -20.51 -39.65
C ASN A 230 -74.60 -20.62 -39.91
N GLY A 231 -75.45 -19.97 -39.10
CA GLY A 231 -76.90 -19.89 -39.34
C GLY A 231 -77.36 -18.77 -40.27
N SER A 232 -76.47 -17.85 -40.69
CA SER A 232 -76.87 -16.62 -41.41
C SER A 232 -76.14 -16.34 -42.72
N GLU A 233 -75.15 -17.12 -43.15
CA GLU A 233 -74.47 -16.91 -44.44
C GLU A 233 -74.52 -18.15 -45.34
N GLY A 234 -75.50 -18.14 -46.25
CA GLY A 234 -75.69 -19.14 -47.29
C GLY A 234 -76.60 -18.60 -48.39
N GLY A 235 -76.34 -17.38 -48.87
CA GLY A 235 -77.00 -16.84 -50.05
C GLY A 235 -76.54 -17.58 -51.31
N GLY A 236 -77.38 -18.50 -51.80
CA GLY A 236 -77.31 -18.99 -53.18
C GLY A 236 -77.38 -20.50 -53.34
N GLY A 237 -78.59 -21.02 -53.62
CA GLY A 237 -78.76 -22.28 -54.35
C GLY A 237 -79.45 -23.42 -53.61
N GLY A 238 -80.80 -23.41 -53.60
CA GLY A 238 -81.59 -24.62 -53.89
C GLY A 238 -81.52 -25.83 -52.94
N GLN A 239 -81.44 -25.65 -51.62
CA GLN A 239 -81.98 -26.60 -50.63
C GLN A 239 -82.14 -25.83 -49.31
N ALA A 240 -83.31 -25.94 -48.68
CA ALA A 240 -83.61 -25.22 -47.44
C ALA A 240 -82.58 -25.63 -46.36
N ALA A 241 -81.72 -24.69 -45.95
CA ALA A 241 -80.85 -24.91 -44.80
C ALA A 241 -81.71 -25.24 -43.58
N PRO A 242 -81.26 -26.15 -42.69
CA PRO A 242 -82.00 -26.46 -41.46
C PRO A 242 -82.29 -25.18 -40.67
N ALA A 243 -83.52 -25.03 -40.21
CA ALA A 243 -83.92 -23.84 -39.46
C ALA A 243 -83.32 -23.91 -38.05
N TRP A 244 -82.18 -23.25 -37.81
CA TRP A 244 -81.59 -23.16 -36.47
C TRP A 244 -82.44 -22.26 -35.58
N CYS A 245 -83.01 -22.81 -34.50
CA CYS A 245 -83.80 -22.09 -33.51
C CYS A 245 -83.20 -22.33 -32.11
N PRO A 246 -82.21 -21.53 -31.68
CA PRO A 246 -81.58 -21.73 -30.38
C PRO A 246 -82.58 -21.47 -29.24
N MET A 247 -82.40 -22.20 -28.14
CA MET A 247 -83.16 -21.93 -26.92
C MET A 247 -82.80 -20.55 -26.36
N GLU A 248 -83.72 -19.87 -25.67
CA GLU A 248 -83.45 -18.57 -25.02
C GLU A 248 -82.28 -18.68 -24.02
N GLU A 249 -82.11 -19.83 -23.36
CA GLU A 249 -80.98 -20.10 -22.50
C GLU A 249 -79.65 -20.21 -23.27
N GLU A 250 -79.63 -20.85 -24.44
CA GLU A 250 -78.45 -20.92 -25.33
C GLU A 250 -78.08 -19.53 -25.88
N LEU A 251 -79.07 -18.65 -26.07
CA LEU A 251 -78.87 -17.24 -26.42
C LEU A 251 -78.29 -16.41 -25.26
N LEU A 252 -78.62 -16.77 -24.02
CA LEU A 252 -78.12 -16.14 -22.78
C LEU A 252 -76.77 -16.74 -22.30
N ALA A 253 -76.42 -17.95 -22.73
CA ALA A 253 -75.16 -18.60 -22.40
C ALA A 253 -73.95 -17.77 -22.83
N GLN A 254 -73.98 -17.19 -24.03
CA GLN A 254 -72.89 -16.36 -24.53
C GLN A 254 -72.61 -15.11 -23.66
N PRO A 255 -73.58 -14.21 -23.37
CA PRO A 255 -73.33 -13.07 -22.50
C PRO A 255 -72.99 -13.48 -21.06
N GLN A 256 -73.48 -14.63 -20.57
CA GLN A 256 -73.08 -15.17 -19.28
C GLN A 256 -71.61 -15.61 -19.25
N VAL A 257 -71.16 -16.36 -20.26
CA VAL A 257 -69.75 -16.78 -20.40
C VAL A 257 -68.83 -15.57 -20.53
N MET A 258 -69.21 -14.57 -21.36
CA MET A 258 -68.44 -13.33 -21.50
C MET A 258 -68.31 -12.59 -20.16
N LYS A 259 -69.41 -12.43 -19.40
CA LYS A 259 -69.39 -11.77 -18.10
C LYS A 259 -68.48 -12.51 -17.10
N LEU A 260 -68.53 -13.84 -17.08
CA LEU A 260 -67.66 -14.65 -16.22
C LEU A 260 -66.20 -14.51 -16.62
N LEU A 261 -65.88 -14.57 -17.91
CA LEU A 261 -64.51 -14.35 -18.43
C LEU A 261 -63.97 -12.97 -18.06
N ASP A 262 -64.76 -11.91 -18.25
CA ASP A 262 -64.37 -10.54 -17.90
C ASP A 262 -64.08 -10.42 -16.39
N SER A 263 -64.97 -10.97 -15.56
CA SER A 263 -64.85 -10.95 -14.10
C SER A 263 -63.62 -11.74 -13.63
N LEU A 264 -63.42 -12.95 -14.18
CA LEU A 264 -62.26 -13.78 -13.90
C LEU A 264 -60.96 -13.09 -14.32
N ARG A 265 -60.92 -12.47 -15.51
CA ARG A 265 -59.73 -11.76 -16.00
C ARG A 265 -59.36 -10.59 -15.09
N GLU A 266 -60.35 -9.82 -14.62
CA GLU A 266 -60.10 -8.72 -13.69
C GLU A 266 -59.53 -9.23 -12.36
N GLN A 267 -60.16 -10.25 -11.76
CA GLN A 267 -59.69 -10.81 -10.49
C GLN A 267 -58.35 -11.54 -10.63
N TYR A 268 -58.11 -12.22 -11.74
CA TYR A 268 -56.83 -12.88 -12.02
C TYR A 268 -55.70 -11.86 -12.18
N THR A 269 -55.96 -10.73 -12.85
CA THR A 269 -54.96 -9.64 -12.97
C THR A 269 -54.55 -9.10 -11.59
N LYS A 270 -55.53 -8.91 -10.68
CA LYS A 270 -55.26 -8.51 -9.29
C LYS A 270 -54.45 -9.58 -8.54
N TYR A 271 -54.83 -10.84 -8.70
CA TYR A 271 -54.10 -11.97 -8.10
C TYR A 271 -52.65 -12.08 -8.59
N GLN A 272 -52.41 -11.89 -9.90
CA GLN A 272 -51.07 -11.88 -10.48
C GLN A 272 -50.21 -10.76 -9.89
N GLU A 273 -50.77 -9.57 -9.72
CA GLU A 273 -50.08 -8.44 -9.11
C GLU A 273 -49.74 -8.71 -7.63
N LEU A 274 -50.66 -9.29 -6.86
CA LEU A 274 -50.38 -9.74 -5.49
C LEU A 274 -49.27 -10.79 -5.41
N CYS A 275 -49.27 -11.77 -6.32
CA CYS A 275 -48.19 -12.76 -6.39
C CYS A 275 -46.84 -12.10 -6.71
N ARG A 276 -46.82 -11.11 -7.61
CA ARG A 276 -45.61 -10.33 -7.93
C ARG A 276 -45.10 -9.58 -6.71
N GLN A 277 -45.98 -8.92 -5.96
CA GLN A 277 -45.64 -8.17 -4.74
C GLN A 277 -45.12 -9.09 -3.63
N ARG A 278 -45.77 -10.25 -3.38
CA ARG A 278 -45.29 -11.25 -2.42
C ARG A 278 -43.91 -11.79 -2.77
N ASN A 279 -43.67 -12.11 -4.04
CA ASN A 279 -42.36 -12.58 -4.49
C ASN A 279 -41.29 -11.51 -4.30
N LYS A 280 -41.62 -10.23 -4.56
CA LYS A 280 -40.71 -9.10 -4.35
C LYS A 280 -40.39 -8.91 -2.85
N ARG A 281 -41.39 -8.97 -1.98
CA ARG A 281 -41.19 -8.89 -0.52
C ARG A 281 -40.33 -10.04 0.00
N ALA A 282 -40.57 -11.27 -0.47
CA ALA A 282 -39.75 -12.42 -0.11
C ALA A 282 -38.28 -12.26 -0.51
N GLN A 283 -38.01 -11.71 -1.71
CA GLN A 283 -36.64 -11.39 -2.14
C GLN A 283 -35.99 -10.32 -1.24
N LEU A 284 -36.74 -9.30 -0.85
CA LEU A 284 -36.24 -8.25 0.04
C LEU A 284 -35.94 -8.80 1.44
N ASP A 285 -36.79 -9.65 1.99
CA ASP A 285 -36.57 -10.30 3.28
C ASP A 285 -35.34 -11.25 3.23
N GLU A 286 -35.11 -11.94 2.10
CA GLU A 286 -33.90 -12.76 1.88
C GLU A 286 -32.63 -11.90 1.84
N ILE A 287 -32.66 -10.77 1.12
CA ILE A 287 -31.54 -9.82 1.06
C ILE A 287 -31.27 -9.24 2.44
N HIS A 288 -32.31 -8.81 3.17
CA HIS A 288 -32.19 -8.30 4.53
C HIS A 288 -31.51 -9.34 5.44
N ALA A 289 -31.95 -10.61 5.39
CA ALA A 289 -31.35 -11.69 6.18
C ALA A 289 -29.86 -11.89 5.84
N LYS A 290 -29.48 -11.87 4.55
CA LYS A 290 -28.08 -12.00 4.12
C LYS A 290 -27.23 -10.79 4.53
N VAL A 291 -27.76 -9.57 4.41
CA VAL A 291 -27.08 -8.34 4.89
C VAL A 291 -26.78 -8.46 6.38
N MET A 292 -27.76 -8.89 7.18
CA MET A 292 -27.57 -9.06 8.62
C MET A 292 -26.54 -10.16 8.95
N GLN A 293 -26.42 -11.22 8.15
CA GLN A 293 -25.35 -12.21 8.33
C GLN A 293 -23.97 -11.58 8.14
N VAL A 294 -23.78 -10.78 7.08
CA VAL A 294 -22.51 -10.07 6.82
C VAL A 294 -22.19 -9.10 7.95
N VAL A 295 -23.16 -8.27 8.35
CA VAL A 295 -23.01 -7.29 9.44
C VAL A 295 -22.64 -7.98 10.75
N ASN A 296 -23.37 -9.02 11.15
CA ASN A 296 -23.13 -9.75 12.39
C ASN A 296 -21.76 -10.44 12.41
N TRP A 297 -21.32 -10.97 11.28
CA TRP A 297 -19.99 -11.59 11.21
C TRP A 297 -18.88 -10.54 11.31
N LEU A 298 -18.97 -9.46 10.53
CA LEU A 298 -17.97 -8.39 10.50
C LEU A 298 -17.85 -7.65 11.84
N GLN A 299 -18.98 -7.31 12.47
CA GLN A 299 -19.00 -6.63 13.77
C GLN A 299 -18.75 -7.57 14.97
N GLY A 300 -18.99 -8.87 14.80
CA GLY A 300 -18.74 -9.89 15.82
C GLY A 300 -17.40 -10.60 15.61
N PRO A 301 -17.39 -11.85 15.10
CA PRO A 301 -16.18 -12.64 14.88
C PRO A 301 -15.03 -11.92 14.16
N GLY A 302 -15.31 -11.16 13.10
CA GLY A 302 -14.28 -10.43 12.34
C GLY A 302 -13.57 -9.38 13.18
N SER A 303 -14.35 -8.56 13.90
CA SER A 303 -13.83 -7.57 14.84
C SER A 303 -13.07 -8.21 16.01
N GLU A 304 -13.54 -9.33 16.54
CA GLU A 304 -12.89 -10.05 17.65
C GLU A 304 -11.52 -10.63 17.23
N LEU A 305 -11.40 -11.13 16.00
CA LEU A 305 -10.11 -11.59 15.46
C LEU A 305 -9.08 -10.45 15.46
N LEU A 306 -9.47 -9.24 15.06
CA LEU A 306 -8.58 -8.08 15.08
C LEU A 306 -8.25 -7.61 16.50
N LYS A 307 -9.24 -7.63 17.42
CA LYS A 307 -9.04 -7.26 18.82
C LYS A 307 -8.08 -8.19 19.55
N THR A 308 -8.14 -9.49 19.27
CA THR A 308 -7.29 -10.51 19.93
C THR A 308 -5.88 -10.60 19.34
N HIS A 309 -5.62 -9.98 18.18
CA HIS A 309 -4.34 -10.06 17.46
C HIS A 309 -3.67 -8.68 17.32
N GLN A 310 -3.49 -7.94 18.42
CA GLN A 310 -2.86 -6.61 18.41
C GLN A 310 -1.34 -6.61 18.59
N MET A 311 -0.74 -7.73 19.00
CA MET A 311 0.72 -7.84 19.20
C MET A 311 1.53 -7.48 17.94
N ILE A 312 2.67 -6.81 18.12
CA ILE A 312 3.57 -6.44 16.99
C ILE A 312 4.78 -7.36 16.85
N GLY A 313 5.03 -8.22 17.85
CA GLY A 313 6.19 -9.11 17.92
C GLY A 313 7.43 -8.43 18.51
N ASP A 314 8.33 -9.24 19.06
CA ASP A 314 9.55 -8.81 19.76
C ASP A 314 10.82 -8.86 18.89
N SER A 315 10.67 -9.26 17.63
CA SER A 315 11.76 -9.50 16.69
C SER A 315 11.27 -9.47 15.25
N MET A 316 12.19 -9.35 14.29
CA MET A 316 11.87 -9.35 12.86
C MET A 316 11.11 -10.62 12.45
N ARG A 317 11.52 -11.78 12.96
CA ARG A 317 10.86 -13.06 12.69
C ARG A 317 9.47 -13.15 13.31
N ALA A 318 9.30 -12.66 14.54
CA ALA A 318 7.99 -12.64 15.19
C ALA A 318 7.02 -11.70 14.45
N ALA A 319 7.45 -10.51 14.06
CA ALA A 319 6.67 -9.58 13.26
C ALA A 319 6.26 -10.19 11.91
N GLN A 320 7.17 -10.90 11.24
CA GLN A 320 6.87 -11.60 9.98
C GLN A 320 5.85 -12.74 10.16
N ALA A 321 5.94 -13.51 11.24
CA ALA A 321 4.95 -14.54 11.54
C ALA A 321 3.55 -13.93 11.81
N LEU A 322 3.50 -12.78 12.47
CA LEU A 322 2.26 -12.04 12.69
C LEU A 322 1.70 -11.45 11.38
N GLN A 323 2.54 -11.04 10.43
CA GLN A 323 2.08 -10.65 9.08
C GLN A 323 1.40 -11.80 8.35
N GLN A 324 2.01 -12.99 8.35
CA GLN A 324 1.40 -14.19 7.75
C GLN A 324 0.07 -14.52 8.43
N LYS A 325 0.01 -14.39 9.76
CA LYS A 325 -1.23 -14.59 10.49
C LYS A 325 -2.30 -13.57 10.12
N HIS A 326 -1.92 -12.32 9.90
CA HIS A 326 -2.82 -11.26 9.45
C HIS A 326 -3.33 -11.50 8.02
N GLU A 327 -2.49 -12.02 7.10
CA GLU A 327 -2.92 -12.44 5.76
C GLU A 327 -4.01 -13.54 5.82
N GLU A 328 -3.92 -14.48 6.77
CA GLU A 328 -4.99 -15.47 7.00
C GLU A 328 -6.31 -14.82 7.46
N ILE A 329 -6.24 -13.77 8.29
CA ILE A 329 -7.41 -13.02 8.76
C ILE A 329 -8.01 -12.21 7.60
N GLU A 330 -7.20 -11.55 6.78
CA GLU A 330 -7.63 -10.85 5.57
C GLU A 330 -8.31 -11.79 4.58
N SER A 331 -7.81 -13.02 4.43
CA SER A 331 -8.44 -14.04 3.59
C SER A 331 -9.86 -14.37 4.07
N GLN A 332 -10.07 -14.51 5.39
CA GLN A 332 -11.41 -14.75 5.95
C GLN A 332 -12.36 -13.58 5.70
N HIS A 333 -11.89 -12.33 5.85
CA HIS A 333 -12.69 -11.15 5.55
C HIS A 333 -13.01 -11.01 4.05
N SER A 334 -12.10 -11.42 3.19
CA SER A 334 -12.27 -11.36 1.73
C SER A 334 -13.45 -12.20 1.24
N GLU A 335 -13.73 -13.34 1.89
CA GLU A 335 -14.91 -14.17 1.59
C GLU A 335 -16.21 -13.39 1.83
N TRP A 336 -16.29 -12.62 2.93
CA TRP A 336 -17.45 -11.79 3.25
C TRP A 336 -17.53 -10.53 2.38
N PHE A 337 -16.39 -9.96 1.97
CA PHE A 337 -16.38 -8.86 1.00
C PHE A 337 -16.87 -9.30 -0.39
N ALA A 338 -16.69 -10.56 -0.77
CA ALA A 338 -17.29 -11.09 -1.99
C ALA A 338 -18.83 -11.15 -1.89
N VAL A 339 -19.36 -11.62 -0.76
CA VAL A 339 -20.81 -11.63 -0.48
C VAL A 339 -21.37 -10.20 -0.48
N TYR A 340 -20.64 -9.24 0.08
CA TYR A 340 -20.97 -7.81 0.03
C TYR A 340 -21.17 -7.30 -1.40
N VAL A 341 -20.24 -7.60 -2.31
CA VAL A 341 -20.32 -7.17 -3.73
C VAL A 341 -21.56 -7.78 -4.40
N GLU A 342 -21.81 -9.07 -4.18
CA GLU A 342 -22.99 -9.75 -4.73
C GLU A 342 -24.30 -9.12 -4.21
N LEU A 343 -24.41 -8.89 -2.91
CA LEU A 343 -25.57 -8.25 -2.30
C LEU A 343 -25.79 -6.83 -2.80
N ASN A 344 -24.73 -6.03 -2.95
CA ASN A 344 -24.85 -4.70 -3.51
C ASN A 344 -25.32 -4.71 -4.97
N GLN A 345 -24.93 -5.71 -5.76
CA GLN A 345 -25.43 -5.89 -7.12
C GLN A 345 -26.92 -6.26 -7.12
N GLN A 346 -27.35 -7.15 -6.22
CA GLN A 346 -28.76 -7.52 -6.06
C GLN A 346 -29.61 -6.32 -5.60
N ILE A 347 -29.14 -5.55 -4.62
CA ILE A 347 -29.80 -4.33 -4.14
C ILE A 347 -29.89 -3.30 -5.27
N ALA A 348 -28.83 -3.07 -6.04
CA ALA A 348 -28.85 -2.14 -7.17
C ALA A 348 -29.86 -2.55 -8.25
N ALA A 349 -29.99 -3.85 -8.53
CA ALA A 349 -30.99 -4.36 -9.47
C ALA A 349 -32.41 -4.06 -8.99
N LEU A 350 -32.70 -4.25 -7.69
CA LEU A 350 -34.02 -3.94 -7.12
C LEU A 350 -34.29 -2.44 -7.05
N LEU A 351 -33.30 -1.61 -6.75
CA LEU A 351 -33.43 -0.15 -6.74
C LEU A 351 -33.83 0.43 -8.11
N SER A 352 -33.38 -0.19 -9.21
CA SER A 352 -33.74 0.28 -10.56
C SER A 352 -35.19 -0.05 -10.96
N ALA A 353 -35.83 -0.98 -10.26
CA ALA A 353 -37.20 -1.44 -10.50
C ALA A 353 -38.15 -1.21 -9.29
N GLY A 354 -37.70 -0.45 -8.28
CA GLY A 354 -38.33 -0.30 -6.97
C GLY A 354 -39.36 0.84 -6.90
N GLU A 355 -40.32 0.72 -5.98
CA GLU A 355 -41.22 1.82 -5.58
C GLU A 355 -40.59 2.65 -4.44
N GLU A 356 -41.15 3.82 -4.13
CA GLU A 356 -40.50 4.83 -3.27
C GLU A 356 -40.18 4.34 -1.84
N GLU A 357 -41.08 3.56 -1.22
CA GLU A 357 -40.90 3.01 0.14
C GLU A 357 -39.81 1.93 0.21
N GLU A 358 -39.80 1.00 -0.76
CA GLU A 358 -38.80 -0.06 -0.86
C GLU A 358 -37.41 0.50 -1.17
N VAL A 359 -37.34 1.57 -1.96
CA VAL A 359 -36.10 2.28 -2.27
C VAL A 359 -35.46 2.84 -1.01
N VAL A 360 -36.24 3.29 -0.02
CA VAL A 360 -35.72 3.77 1.27
C VAL A 360 -35.14 2.61 2.08
N GLU A 361 -35.86 1.49 2.21
CA GLU A 361 -35.40 0.29 2.94
C GLU A 361 -34.10 -0.29 2.32
N LEU A 362 -34.08 -0.45 0.99
CA LEU A 362 -32.91 -0.95 0.26
C LEU A 362 -31.70 -0.02 0.38
N LYS A 363 -31.90 1.30 0.36
CA LYS A 363 -30.82 2.27 0.58
C LYS A 363 -30.27 2.20 2.00
N ALA A 364 -31.12 2.02 3.00
CA ALA A 364 -30.69 1.86 4.39
C ALA A 364 -29.83 0.60 4.55
N LEU A 365 -30.23 -0.53 3.96
CA LEU A 365 -29.44 -1.76 3.96
C LEU A 365 -28.12 -1.61 3.23
N GLN A 366 -28.12 -0.99 2.05
CA GLN A 366 -26.90 -0.69 1.30
C GLN A 366 -25.92 0.18 2.09
N GLN A 367 -26.44 1.21 2.77
CA GLN A 367 -25.61 2.11 3.58
C GLN A 367 -25.00 1.36 4.76
N GLN A 368 -25.81 0.63 5.54
CA GLN A 368 -25.33 -0.15 6.69
C GLN A 368 -24.25 -1.15 6.28
N LEU A 369 -24.48 -1.86 5.17
CA LEU A 369 -23.53 -2.84 4.64
C LEU A 369 -22.23 -2.16 4.19
N SER A 370 -22.32 -1.00 3.53
CA SER A 370 -21.15 -0.23 3.08
C SER A 370 -20.34 0.31 4.26
N ASP A 371 -21.00 0.84 5.28
CA ASP A 371 -20.35 1.40 6.47
C ASP A 371 -19.56 0.34 7.24
N VAL A 372 -20.16 -0.83 7.48
CA VAL A 372 -19.50 -1.93 8.19
C VAL A 372 -18.32 -2.49 7.38
N CYS A 373 -18.49 -2.71 6.07
CA CYS A 373 -17.41 -3.21 5.22
C CYS A 373 -16.24 -2.23 5.14
N TYR A 374 -16.52 -0.92 4.97
CA TYR A 374 -15.48 0.10 4.91
C TYR A 374 -14.73 0.21 6.24
N HIS A 375 -15.44 0.17 7.37
CA HIS A 375 -14.84 0.18 8.68
C HIS A 375 -13.87 -0.99 8.89
N GLN A 376 -14.32 -2.23 8.60
CA GLN A 376 -13.45 -3.42 8.73
C GLN A 376 -12.25 -3.37 7.78
N ALA A 377 -12.44 -2.94 6.53
CA ALA A 377 -11.35 -2.79 5.58
C ALA A 377 -10.28 -1.80 6.07
N SER A 378 -10.70 -0.67 6.63
CA SER A 378 -9.79 0.32 7.21
C SER A 378 -9.01 -0.23 8.42
N GLN A 379 -9.65 -1.03 9.28
CA GLN A 379 -8.98 -1.67 10.41
C GLN A 379 -7.95 -2.71 9.96
N LEU A 380 -8.28 -3.53 8.96
CA LEU A 380 -7.35 -4.50 8.36
C LEU A 380 -6.12 -3.80 7.76
N GLU A 381 -6.34 -2.76 6.97
CA GLU A 381 -5.27 -1.97 6.36
C GLU A 381 -4.38 -1.30 7.43
N THR A 382 -5.00 -0.69 8.44
CA THR A 382 -4.26 -0.06 9.55
C THR A 382 -3.39 -1.09 10.27
N ARG A 383 -3.94 -2.28 10.53
CA ARG A 383 -3.21 -3.37 11.19
C ARG A 383 -2.05 -3.89 10.35
N GLN A 384 -2.25 -4.05 9.04
CA GLN A 384 -1.20 -4.43 8.09
C GLN A 384 -0.06 -3.42 8.09
N ASN A 385 -0.38 -2.13 8.06
CA ASN A 385 0.59 -1.04 8.12
C ASN A 385 1.43 -1.08 9.41
N VAL A 386 0.80 -1.28 10.57
CA VAL A 386 1.50 -1.43 11.86
C VAL A 386 2.48 -2.60 11.82
N LEU A 387 2.07 -3.77 11.31
CA LEU A 387 2.95 -4.95 11.22
C LEU A 387 4.12 -4.73 10.27
N GLN A 388 3.88 -4.06 9.14
CA GLN A 388 4.93 -3.72 8.18
C GLN A 388 5.94 -2.74 8.77
N ALA A 389 5.47 -1.72 9.49
CA ALA A 389 6.33 -0.79 10.20
C ALA A 389 7.12 -1.49 11.31
N ALA A 390 6.49 -2.40 12.09
CA ALA A 390 7.14 -3.17 13.14
C ALA A 390 8.24 -4.10 12.57
N HIS A 391 7.97 -4.78 11.46
CA HIS A 391 8.98 -5.58 10.76
C HIS A 391 10.16 -4.72 10.32
N ALA A 392 9.91 -3.56 9.71
CA ALA A 392 10.95 -2.64 9.27
C ALA A 392 11.78 -2.07 10.44
N PHE A 393 11.14 -1.77 11.57
CA PHE A 393 11.78 -1.34 12.82
C PHE A 393 12.71 -2.41 13.36
N HIS A 394 12.23 -3.65 13.48
CA HIS A 394 13.02 -4.78 13.98
C HIS A 394 14.17 -5.16 13.05
N SER A 395 13.98 -5.09 11.73
CA SER A 395 15.07 -5.28 10.76
C SER A 395 16.19 -4.26 10.97
N THR A 396 15.85 -2.97 11.11
CA THR A 396 16.84 -1.92 11.37
C THR A 396 17.49 -2.06 12.75
N THR A 397 16.75 -2.52 13.76
CA THR A 397 17.33 -2.86 15.07
C THR A 397 18.42 -3.92 14.94
N GLN A 398 18.16 -4.98 14.17
CA GLN A 398 19.13 -6.05 13.94
C GLN A 398 20.35 -5.57 13.17
N GLU A 399 20.17 -4.76 12.12
CA GLU A 399 21.27 -4.17 11.35
C GLU A 399 22.14 -3.25 12.22
N LEU A 400 21.52 -2.36 13.01
CA LEU A 400 22.24 -1.47 13.92
C LEU A 400 23.01 -2.25 14.99
N SER A 401 22.40 -3.32 15.53
CA SER A 401 23.07 -4.21 16.49
C SER A 401 24.34 -4.83 15.89
N GLN A 402 24.29 -5.30 14.64
CA GLN A 402 25.48 -5.82 13.93
C GLN A 402 26.54 -4.73 13.67
N GLN A 403 26.12 -3.50 13.35
CA GLN A 403 27.03 -2.37 13.17
C GLN A 403 27.73 -2.02 14.49
N LEU A 404 26.99 -2.00 15.60
CA LEU A 404 27.52 -1.79 16.95
C LEU A 404 28.48 -2.91 17.37
N ASP A 405 28.18 -4.17 17.07
CA ASP A 405 29.09 -5.30 17.32
C ASP A 405 30.38 -5.16 16.51
N GLY A 406 30.28 -4.75 15.25
CA GLY A 406 31.45 -4.47 14.40
C GLY A 406 32.29 -3.29 14.89
N LEU A 407 31.66 -2.24 15.43
CA LEU A 407 32.35 -1.12 16.06
C LEU A 407 33.03 -1.57 17.35
N LEU A 408 32.32 -2.27 18.23
CA LEU A 408 32.87 -2.80 19.48
C LEU A 408 34.06 -3.72 19.23
N GLY A 409 33.97 -4.61 18.24
CA GLY A 409 35.08 -5.46 17.82
C GLY A 409 36.33 -4.66 17.42
N MET A 410 36.15 -3.54 16.69
CA MET A 410 37.25 -2.65 16.33
C MET A 410 37.85 -1.90 17.52
N LEU A 411 37.01 -1.47 18.46
CA LEU A 411 37.43 -0.77 19.68
C LEU A 411 38.24 -1.69 20.59
N CYS A 412 37.84 -2.97 20.69
CA CYS A 412 38.46 -3.99 21.53
C CYS A 412 39.67 -4.68 20.89
N ALA A 413 39.80 -4.70 19.57
CA ALA A 413 40.94 -5.34 18.89
C ALA A 413 42.26 -4.67 19.27
N ASP A 414 43.38 -5.38 19.37
CA ASP A 414 44.69 -4.72 19.57
C ASP A 414 45.11 -3.94 18.31
N VAL A 415 45.60 -2.70 18.48
CA VAL A 415 46.28 -2.00 17.37
C VAL A 415 47.75 -2.40 17.40
N SER A 416 48.21 -3.12 16.39
CA SER A 416 49.64 -3.37 16.23
C SER A 416 50.32 -2.22 15.47
N PRO A 417 51.52 -1.78 15.88
CA PRO A 417 52.30 -0.78 15.16
C PRO A 417 52.95 -1.43 13.93
N ALA A 418 52.17 -1.62 12.86
CA ALA A 418 52.65 -2.16 11.59
C ALA A 418 53.29 -1.06 10.73
N ASP A 419 52.49 -0.09 10.29
CA ASP A 419 52.92 1.11 9.56
C ASP A 419 51.91 2.27 9.76
N GLY A 420 52.36 3.50 9.54
CA GLY A 420 51.54 4.70 9.74
C GLY A 420 50.33 4.80 8.82
N ALA A 421 50.44 4.30 7.58
CA ALA A 421 49.36 4.35 6.59
C ALA A 421 48.18 3.46 6.98
N SER A 422 48.46 2.25 7.48
CA SER A 422 47.48 1.30 7.99
C SER A 422 46.75 1.85 9.21
N ILE A 423 47.45 2.55 10.12
CA ILE A 423 46.81 3.20 11.27
C ILE A 423 45.89 4.34 10.81
N GLN A 424 46.32 5.17 9.86
CA GLN A 424 45.47 6.22 9.30
C GLN A 424 44.23 5.65 8.61
N GLN A 425 44.37 4.56 7.86
CA GLN A 425 43.24 3.88 7.22
C GLN A 425 42.26 3.34 8.27
N ASN A 426 42.76 2.71 9.34
CA ASN A 426 41.91 2.24 10.43
C ASN A 426 41.20 3.38 11.16
N LEU A 427 41.84 4.56 11.28
CA LEU A 427 41.23 5.73 11.90
C LEU A 427 40.09 6.29 11.05
N LYS A 428 40.29 6.36 9.72
CA LYS A 428 39.23 6.70 8.77
C LYS A 428 38.07 5.71 8.84
N LEU A 429 38.36 4.41 8.90
CA LEU A 429 37.33 3.37 9.01
C LEU A 429 36.54 3.46 10.33
N LEU A 430 37.20 3.84 11.44
CA LEU A 430 36.53 4.12 12.71
C LEU A 430 35.53 5.28 12.57
N GLU A 431 35.92 6.37 11.91
CA GLU A 431 35.05 7.53 11.65
C GLU A 431 33.85 7.16 10.77
N GLU A 432 34.07 6.39 9.70
CA GLU A 432 33.01 5.88 8.81
C GLU A 432 32.02 4.99 9.58
N LYS A 433 32.51 4.11 10.47
CA LYS A 433 31.66 3.27 11.32
C LYS A 433 30.82 4.09 12.30
N LEU A 434 31.38 5.13 12.90
CA LEU A 434 30.65 6.03 13.81
C LEU A 434 29.51 6.75 13.09
N GLN A 435 29.77 7.29 11.89
CA GLN A 435 28.74 7.90 11.06
C GLN A 435 27.64 6.91 10.66
N THR A 436 28.03 5.67 10.35
CA THR A 436 27.08 4.61 10.00
C THR A 436 26.16 4.26 11.17
N VAL A 437 26.72 4.12 12.37
CA VAL A 437 25.95 3.84 13.60
C VAL A 437 25.01 5.01 13.94
N GLU A 438 25.46 6.26 13.81
CA GLU A 438 24.62 7.45 14.03
C GLU A 438 23.44 7.51 13.05
N ALA A 439 23.69 7.25 11.77
CA ALA A 439 22.65 7.17 10.76
C ALA A 439 21.68 6.00 11.01
N GLY A 440 22.20 4.85 11.41
CA GLY A 440 21.41 3.68 11.78
C GLY A 440 20.49 3.93 12.98
N LEU A 441 21.00 4.61 14.01
CA LEU A 441 20.23 5.01 15.18
C LEU A 441 19.14 6.03 14.83
N SER A 442 19.45 7.03 14.00
CA SER A 442 18.47 8.01 13.51
C SER A 442 17.36 7.32 12.72
N SER A 443 17.71 6.36 11.86
CA SER A 443 16.74 5.55 11.11
C SER A 443 15.88 4.69 12.04
N LEU A 444 16.48 4.06 13.05
CA LEU A 444 15.76 3.27 14.05
C LEU A 444 14.72 4.13 14.78
N ARG A 445 15.10 5.33 15.24
CA ARG A 445 14.18 6.27 15.90
C ARG A 445 13.03 6.68 14.99
N GLN A 446 13.31 7.01 13.72
CA GLN A 446 12.27 7.36 12.76
C GLN A 446 11.26 6.22 12.57
N LYS A 447 11.75 4.98 12.41
CA LYS A 447 10.89 3.80 12.25
C LYS A 447 10.13 3.48 13.53
N GLY A 448 10.74 3.63 14.69
CA GLY A 448 10.10 3.45 16.00
C GLY A 448 8.97 4.46 16.21
N THR A 449 9.19 5.74 15.89
CA THR A 449 8.14 6.77 15.92
C THR A 449 6.99 6.43 14.97
N LEU A 450 7.27 5.97 13.75
CA LEU A 450 6.24 5.57 12.80
C LEU A 450 5.35 4.45 13.35
N VAL A 451 5.94 3.43 13.97
CA VAL A 451 5.19 2.33 14.62
C VAL A 451 4.29 2.89 15.72
N LEU A 452 4.83 3.75 16.59
CA LEU A 452 4.08 4.37 17.69
C LEU A 452 2.93 5.26 17.18
N GLU A 453 3.14 6.03 16.11
CA GLU A 453 2.12 6.89 15.50
C GLU A 453 0.97 6.06 14.91
N GLN A 454 1.29 4.99 14.17
CA GLN A 454 0.29 4.09 13.59
C GLN A 454 -0.49 3.30 14.64
N MET A 455 0.13 3.01 15.78
CA MET A 455 -0.51 2.37 16.92
C MET A 455 -1.43 3.34 17.69
N CYS A 456 -1.00 4.58 17.92
CA CYS A 456 -1.77 5.56 18.68
C CYS A 456 -2.89 6.25 17.86
N GLY A 457 -2.72 6.34 16.54
CA GLY A 457 -3.70 6.94 15.62
C GLY A 457 -5.02 6.16 15.47
N GLN A 458 -5.12 4.98 16.08
CA GLN A 458 -6.26 4.07 16.01
C GLN A 458 -7.53 4.58 16.73
N SER A 459 -7.45 5.70 17.46
CA SER A 459 -8.46 6.17 18.41
C SER A 459 -9.53 7.12 17.85
N SER A 460 -9.52 7.44 16.54
CA SER A 460 -10.37 8.53 16.01
C SER A 460 -11.79 8.13 15.54
N TRP A 461 -12.21 6.87 15.62
CA TRP A 461 -13.48 6.43 15.03
C TRP A 461 -14.49 5.77 16.00
N SER A 462 -14.24 5.80 17.31
CA SER A 462 -15.21 5.31 18.30
C SER A 462 -16.15 6.43 18.73
N LEU A 463 -17.21 6.68 17.96
CA LEU A 463 -18.40 7.30 18.51
C LEU A 463 -19.16 6.19 19.25
N GLU A 464 -19.14 6.27 20.58
CA GLU A 464 -20.02 5.52 21.50
C GLU A 464 -19.95 3.99 21.40
N GLU A 465 -18.98 3.39 22.11
CA GLU A 465 -19.27 2.23 22.96
C GLU A 465 -18.09 1.98 23.91
N GLU A 466 -18.38 2.05 25.20
CA GLU A 466 -17.50 1.54 26.25
C GLU A 466 -17.23 0.05 25.99
N ALA A 467 -16.04 -0.28 25.48
CA ALA A 467 -15.60 -1.66 25.39
C ALA A 467 -14.09 -1.76 25.59
N GLU A 468 -13.76 -2.23 26.78
CA GLU A 468 -12.53 -2.85 27.26
C GLU A 468 -11.73 -3.60 26.16
N SER A 469 -10.98 -2.89 25.33
CA SER A 469 -9.72 -3.46 24.83
C SER A 469 -8.78 -3.48 26.02
N PRO A 470 -8.11 -4.59 26.39
CA PRO A 470 -7.25 -4.59 27.56
C PRO A 470 -6.16 -3.52 27.34
N PRO A 471 -6.14 -2.43 28.12
CA PRO A 471 -5.17 -1.36 27.94
C PRO A 471 -3.72 -1.83 28.13
N GLY A 472 -3.52 -3.08 28.60
CA GLY A 472 -2.24 -3.74 28.77
C GLY A 472 -1.49 -4.00 27.46
N GLU A 473 -2.06 -4.71 26.48
CA GLU A 473 -1.27 -5.19 25.32
C GLU A 473 -0.76 -4.04 24.42
N GLN A 474 -1.59 -3.03 24.18
CA GLN A 474 -1.16 -1.86 23.40
C GLN A 474 -0.09 -1.07 24.15
N GLN A 475 -0.23 -0.94 25.46
CA GLN A 475 0.77 -0.29 26.32
C GLN A 475 2.07 -1.09 26.39
N ASP A 476 2.01 -2.43 26.37
CA ASP A 476 3.16 -3.32 26.36
C ASP A 476 3.92 -3.21 25.02
N ASN A 477 3.21 -3.15 23.89
CA ASN A 477 3.82 -2.92 22.59
C ASN A 477 4.53 -1.55 22.53
N VAL A 478 3.90 -0.49 23.08
CA VAL A 478 4.52 0.86 23.17
C VAL A 478 5.79 0.84 24.02
N GLN A 479 5.71 0.23 25.20
CA GLN A 479 6.87 0.07 26.10
C GLN A 479 7.99 -0.73 25.43
N HIS A 480 7.65 -1.79 24.70
CA HIS A 480 8.62 -2.62 23.99
C HIS A 480 9.40 -1.80 22.93
N VAL A 481 8.71 -1.05 22.06
CA VAL A 481 9.36 -0.22 21.03
C VAL A 481 10.27 0.83 21.68
N GLN A 482 9.81 1.49 22.75
CA GLN A 482 10.59 2.47 23.48
C GLN A 482 11.84 1.84 24.13
N ALA A 483 11.69 0.68 24.78
CA ALA A 483 12.78 -0.03 25.44
C ALA A 483 13.86 -0.48 24.45
N VAL A 484 13.48 -0.96 23.25
CA VAL A 484 14.45 -1.34 22.20
C VAL A 484 15.24 -0.13 21.72
N MET A 485 14.59 1.02 21.51
CA MET A 485 15.28 2.25 21.11
C MET A 485 16.25 2.73 22.20
N GLU A 486 15.83 2.70 23.47
CA GLU A 486 16.67 3.05 24.62
C GLU A 486 17.86 2.09 24.77
N GLU A 487 17.66 0.79 24.58
CA GLU A 487 18.73 -0.20 24.65
C GLU A 487 19.80 0.04 23.57
N MET A 488 19.39 0.35 22.34
CA MET A 488 20.32 0.65 21.23
C MET A 488 21.07 1.96 21.47
N GLU A 489 20.40 2.98 22.02
CA GLU A 489 21.03 4.24 22.43
C GLU A 489 22.11 4.00 23.48
N LEU A 490 21.76 3.25 24.53
CA LEU A 490 22.68 2.92 25.62
C LEU A 490 23.87 2.10 25.11
N ARG A 491 23.65 1.20 24.14
CA ARG A 491 24.71 0.41 23.51
C ARG A 491 25.65 1.29 22.67
N LYS A 492 25.12 2.29 21.95
CA LYS A 492 25.93 3.30 21.27
C LYS A 492 26.78 4.10 22.26
N GLN A 493 26.17 4.61 23.34
CA GLN A 493 26.89 5.39 24.35
C GLN A 493 28.09 4.61 24.93
N ARG A 494 27.90 3.32 25.24
CA ARG A 494 29.00 2.46 25.70
C ARG A 494 30.16 2.35 24.69
N CYS A 495 29.85 2.31 23.40
CA CYS A 495 30.88 2.32 22.36
C CYS A 495 31.59 3.68 22.32
N GLU A 496 30.84 4.80 22.38
CA GLU A 496 31.40 6.15 22.37
C GLU A 496 32.37 6.41 23.53
N ASP A 497 32.06 5.92 24.73
CA ASP A 497 32.95 6.02 25.91
C ASP A 497 34.34 5.38 25.66
N MET A 498 34.42 4.40 24.75
CA MET A 498 35.68 3.72 24.38
C MET A 498 36.35 4.32 23.13
N VAL A 499 35.58 5.04 22.29
CA VAL A 499 36.05 5.62 21.02
C VAL A 499 37.19 6.61 21.25
N ASP A 500 37.06 7.49 22.24
CA ASP A 500 38.09 8.51 22.49
C ASP A 500 39.43 7.91 22.89
N VAL A 501 39.40 6.87 23.72
CA VAL A 501 40.61 6.12 24.08
C VAL A 501 41.22 5.45 22.86
N ARG A 502 40.39 4.83 22.00
CA ARG A 502 40.86 4.16 20.79
C ARG A 502 41.45 5.15 19.79
N ARG A 503 40.74 6.25 19.51
CA ARG A 503 41.13 7.33 18.62
C ARG A 503 42.45 7.95 19.10
N LEU A 504 42.57 8.26 20.38
CA LEU A 504 43.79 8.81 20.96
C LEU A 504 44.99 7.89 20.75
N LYS A 505 44.85 6.58 21.03
CA LYS A 505 45.93 5.60 20.79
C LYS A 505 46.37 5.58 19.32
N MET A 506 45.42 5.59 18.38
CA MET A 506 45.74 5.57 16.96
C MET A 506 46.41 6.88 16.50
N LEU A 507 45.95 8.03 16.97
CA LEU A 507 46.60 9.33 16.72
C LEU A 507 48.02 9.38 17.28
N GLN A 508 48.24 8.88 18.50
CA GLN A 508 49.56 8.76 19.09
C GLN A 508 50.48 7.84 18.27
N MET A 509 49.95 6.76 17.68
CA MET A 509 50.72 5.89 16.78
C MET A 509 51.07 6.59 15.46
N VAL A 510 50.15 7.35 14.86
CA VAL A 510 50.45 8.16 13.68
C VAL A 510 51.55 9.18 13.98
N GLN A 511 51.46 9.86 15.13
CA GLN A 511 52.47 10.80 15.57
C GLN A 511 53.82 10.13 15.85
N LEU A 512 53.81 8.90 16.40
CA LEU A 512 55.02 8.12 16.62
C LEU A 512 55.77 7.87 15.31
N PHE A 513 55.08 7.36 14.28
CA PHE A 513 55.69 7.14 12.96
C PHE A 513 56.22 8.43 12.36
N LYS A 514 55.47 9.53 12.47
CA LYS A 514 55.91 10.84 11.98
C LYS A 514 57.17 11.35 12.68
N CYS A 515 57.25 11.24 14.01
CA CYS A 515 58.44 11.62 14.76
C CYS A 515 59.65 10.76 14.40
N GLU A 516 59.47 9.47 14.13
CA GLU A 516 60.55 8.59 13.66
C GLU A 516 61.07 9.00 12.28
N ASP A 517 60.18 9.27 11.32
CA ASP A 517 60.54 9.74 9.97
C ASP A 517 61.22 11.11 10.00
N ASP A 518 60.64 12.07 10.73
CA ASP A 518 61.19 13.43 10.85
C ASP A 518 62.57 13.41 11.56
N ALA A 519 62.81 12.49 12.49
CA ALA A 519 64.10 12.34 13.16
C ALA A 519 65.17 11.76 12.22
N LEU A 520 64.80 10.83 11.34
CA LEU A 520 65.70 10.36 10.27
C LEU A 520 66.05 11.49 9.31
N GLN A 521 65.07 12.32 8.94
CA GLN A 521 65.31 13.48 8.09
C GLN A 521 66.27 14.50 8.74
N ALA A 522 66.17 14.71 10.05
CA ALA A 522 67.11 15.56 10.78
C ALA A 522 68.55 15.04 10.74
N VAL A 523 68.75 13.71 10.76
CA VAL A 523 70.08 13.09 10.57
C VAL A 523 70.62 13.38 9.17
N GLU A 524 69.78 13.29 8.14
CA GLU A 524 70.18 13.60 6.77
C GLU A 524 70.56 15.07 6.60
N TRP A 525 69.73 16.01 7.07
CA TRP A 525 70.04 17.44 7.03
C TRP A 525 71.34 17.78 7.76
N LEU A 526 71.56 17.18 8.93
CA LEU A 526 72.81 17.41 9.67
C LEU A 526 74.03 16.83 8.93
N SER A 527 73.85 15.72 8.22
CA SER A 527 74.90 15.12 7.38
C SER A 527 75.20 15.99 6.15
N GLU A 528 74.19 16.59 5.54
CA GLU A 528 74.34 17.56 4.44
C GLU A 528 75.06 18.84 4.91
N LEU A 529 74.74 19.33 6.11
CA LEU A 529 75.44 20.46 6.71
C LEU A 529 76.91 20.15 6.98
N LEU A 530 77.22 18.95 7.48
CA LEU A 530 78.60 18.48 7.65
C LEU A 530 79.34 18.41 6.30
N ASP A 531 78.71 17.84 5.28
CA ASP A 531 79.30 17.74 3.93
C ASP A 531 79.55 19.13 3.32
N ALA A 532 78.61 20.05 3.47
CA ALA A 532 78.76 21.44 3.05
C ALA A 532 79.93 22.13 3.77
N LEU A 533 80.07 21.91 5.09
CA LEU A 533 81.15 22.44 5.90
C LEU A 533 82.52 21.91 5.47
N LEU A 534 82.61 20.65 5.08
CA LEU A 534 83.86 20.07 4.60
C LEU A 534 84.20 20.56 3.18
N LYS A 535 83.23 20.58 2.27
CA LYS A 535 83.51 20.82 0.84
C LYS A 535 83.58 22.28 0.42
N THR A 536 82.72 23.13 0.97
CA THR A 536 82.54 24.51 0.45
C THR A 536 83.24 25.57 1.30
N HIS A 537 83.61 25.19 2.51
CA HIS A 537 83.93 26.09 3.60
C HIS A 537 85.44 26.08 3.90
N VAL A 538 86.24 26.10 2.83
CA VAL A 538 87.72 25.95 2.87
C VAL A 538 88.44 27.29 3.05
N ARG A 539 87.96 28.33 2.36
CA ARG A 539 88.58 29.66 2.38
C ARG A 539 88.51 30.28 3.78
N LEU A 540 89.59 30.96 4.17
CA LEU A 540 89.72 31.66 5.45
C LEU A 540 89.62 33.19 5.32
N GLY A 541 89.76 33.74 4.11
CA GLY A 541 89.80 35.19 3.84
C GLY A 541 91.23 35.69 3.63
N ASP A 542 91.36 36.76 2.85
CA ASP A 542 92.66 37.30 2.44
C ASP A 542 93.06 38.55 3.26
N GLU A 543 92.12 39.08 4.05
CA GLU A 543 92.27 40.25 4.93
C GLU A 543 91.56 40.05 6.28
N SER A 544 91.89 40.86 7.29
CA SER A 544 91.33 40.75 8.65
C SER A 544 89.81 40.96 8.69
N GLN A 545 89.30 41.95 7.93
CA GLN A 545 87.86 42.27 7.89
C GLN A 545 87.05 41.19 7.16
N GLU A 546 87.59 40.63 6.08
CA GLU A 546 86.96 39.51 5.36
C GLU A 546 86.92 38.26 6.25
N THR A 547 88.04 37.94 6.90
CA THR A 547 88.15 36.79 7.83
C THR A 547 87.19 36.91 9.00
N ARG A 548 87.02 38.11 9.58
CA ARG A 548 86.03 38.38 10.63
C ARG A 548 84.61 38.12 10.13
N THR A 549 84.29 38.56 8.91
CA THR A 549 82.99 38.30 8.28
C THR A 549 82.76 36.80 8.06
N MET A 550 83.79 36.04 7.66
CA MET A 550 83.70 34.59 7.54
C MET A 550 83.50 33.89 8.89
N LEU A 551 84.16 34.38 9.95
CA LEU A 551 83.98 33.89 11.32
C LEU A 551 82.54 34.10 11.81
N ASP A 552 81.95 35.27 11.57
CA ASP A 552 80.55 35.55 11.95
C ASP A 552 79.55 34.68 11.16
N LYS A 553 79.80 34.46 9.86
CA LYS A 553 79.01 33.53 9.05
C LYS A 553 79.15 32.09 9.54
N HIS A 554 80.34 31.69 9.96
CA HIS A 554 80.60 30.36 10.50
C HIS A 554 79.83 30.12 11.80
N LYS A 555 79.84 31.08 12.74
CA LYS A 555 79.06 30.99 13.98
C LYS A 555 77.56 30.76 13.70
N LYS A 556 76.97 31.57 12.82
CA LYS A 556 75.57 31.39 12.40
C LYS A 556 75.30 30.04 11.76
N PHE A 557 76.25 29.51 10.99
CA PHE A 557 76.13 28.18 10.37
C PHE A 557 76.15 27.06 11.43
N VAL A 558 77.01 27.19 12.45
CA VAL A 558 77.04 26.28 13.61
C VAL A 558 75.71 26.35 14.38
N ASP A 559 75.14 27.54 14.59
CA ASP A 559 73.83 27.70 15.26
C ASP A 559 72.69 26.97 14.52
N VAL A 560 72.70 26.99 13.17
CA VAL A 560 71.73 26.25 12.34
C VAL A 560 71.89 24.73 12.52
N ALA A 561 73.13 24.24 12.52
CA ALA A 561 73.39 22.82 12.75
C ALA A 561 73.01 22.38 14.17
N GLN A 562 73.31 23.19 15.19
CA GLN A 562 72.90 22.96 16.57
C GLN A 562 71.38 22.87 16.69
N SER A 563 70.66 23.81 16.07
CA SER A 563 69.19 23.82 16.06
C SER A 563 68.61 22.57 15.37
N THR A 564 69.24 22.12 14.28
CA THR A 564 68.84 20.90 13.55
C THR A 564 69.06 19.65 14.40
N TYR A 565 70.19 19.57 15.10
CA TYR A 565 70.49 18.50 16.04
C TYR A 565 69.51 18.47 17.23
N ASP A 566 69.24 19.63 17.84
CA ASP A 566 68.31 19.74 18.96
C ASP A 566 66.87 19.38 18.54
N TYR A 567 66.46 19.76 17.33
CA TYR A 567 65.18 19.33 16.75
C TYR A 567 65.10 17.80 16.64
N GLY A 568 66.11 17.16 16.05
CA GLY A 568 66.18 15.69 15.97
C GLY A 568 66.13 15.01 17.34
N ARG A 569 66.81 15.59 18.35
CA ARG A 569 66.76 15.08 19.73
C ARG A 569 65.39 15.21 20.37
N GLN A 570 64.71 16.34 20.17
CA GLN A 570 63.35 16.55 20.69
C GLN A 570 62.36 15.58 20.08
N LEU A 571 62.46 15.31 18.77
CA LEU A 571 61.64 14.29 18.10
C LEU A 571 61.86 12.89 18.69
N LEU A 572 63.12 12.48 18.88
CA LEU A 572 63.44 11.19 19.49
C LEU A 572 62.98 11.09 20.94
N GLN A 573 63.01 12.19 21.70
CA GLN A 573 62.43 12.24 23.04
C GLN A 573 60.91 12.08 23.01
N ALA A 574 60.23 12.73 22.06
CA ALA A 574 58.78 12.57 21.87
C ALA A 574 58.42 11.11 21.52
N THR A 575 59.22 10.46 20.66
CA THR A 575 59.09 9.03 20.33
C THR A 575 59.14 8.15 21.58
N VAL A 576 60.07 8.41 22.51
CA VAL A 576 60.16 7.66 23.78
C VAL A 576 58.89 7.84 24.64
N VAL A 577 58.40 9.07 24.77
CA VAL A 577 57.18 9.37 25.54
C VAL A 577 55.95 8.69 24.92
N LEU A 578 55.83 8.74 23.58
CA LEU A 578 54.74 8.08 22.86
C LEU A 578 54.79 6.56 23.03
N CYS A 579 55.96 5.94 22.96
CA CYS A 579 56.11 4.51 23.20
C CYS A 579 55.76 4.09 24.63
N GLN A 580 56.09 4.90 25.63
CA GLN A 580 55.66 4.67 27.02
C GLN A 580 54.13 4.74 27.16
N SER A 581 53.51 5.77 26.56
CA SER A 581 52.04 5.94 26.54
C SER A 581 51.34 4.75 25.87
N LEU A 582 51.86 4.33 24.72
CA LEU A 582 51.32 3.25 23.90
C LEU A 582 51.70 1.85 24.41
N ARG A 583 52.62 1.76 25.38
CA ARG A 583 53.22 0.50 25.85
C ARG A 583 53.77 -0.36 24.72
N CYS A 584 54.39 0.29 23.73
CA CYS A 584 54.99 -0.37 22.58
C CYS A 584 56.50 -0.10 22.52
N THR A 585 57.24 -0.98 21.84
CA THR A 585 58.66 -0.79 21.58
C THR A 585 58.87 -0.14 20.21
N THR A 586 59.66 0.93 20.16
CA THR A 586 60.11 1.59 18.92
C THR A 586 60.82 0.62 17.98
N ARG A 587 60.61 0.73 16.66
CA ARG A 587 61.39 -0.04 15.66
C ARG A 587 62.67 0.67 15.25
N SER A 588 62.72 2.02 15.24
CA SER A 588 63.82 2.79 14.63
C SER A 588 64.64 3.64 15.61
N SER A 589 64.09 4.05 16.76
CA SER A 589 64.77 5.01 17.64
C SER A 589 66.07 4.51 18.27
N GLY A 590 66.26 3.19 18.34
CA GLY A 590 67.47 2.57 18.90
C GLY A 590 68.74 2.98 18.16
N ASP A 591 68.69 3.02 16.82
CA ASP A 591 69.85 3.32 15.97
C ASP A 591 69.87 4.78 15.48
N THR A 592 68.71 5.44 15.40
CA THR A 592 68.63 6.84 14.94
C THR A 592 69.33 7.81 15.90
N LEU A 593 69.17 7.63 17.22
CA LEU A 593 69.84 8.50 18.20
C LEU A 593 71.38 8.36 18.15
N PRO A 594 71.97 7.15 18.12
CA PRO A 594 73.41 6.98 17.88
C PRO A 594 73.88 7.62 16.58
N ARG A 595 73.13 7.50 15.48
CA ARG A 595 73.47 8.13 14.19
C ARG A 595 73.46 9.64 14.28
N LEU A 596 72.41 10.24 14.85
CA LEU A 596 72.31 11.68 15.08
C LEU A 596 73.48 12.19 15.92
N ASN A 597 73.78 11.52 17.04
CA ASN A 597 74.89 11.86 17.92
C ASN A 597 76.25 11.71 17.23
N ARG A 598 76.43 10.72 16.35
CA ARG A 598 77.67 10.53 15.59
C ARG A 598 77.91 11.68 14.63
N VAL A 599 76.92 12.01 13.79
CA VAL A 599 77.03 13.10 12.82
C VAL A 599 77.23 14.43 13.55
N TRP A 600 76.52 14.65 14.65
CA TRP A 600 76.72 15.85 15.48
C TRP A 600 78.13 15.97 16.01
N LYS A 601 78.71 14.90 16.58
CA LYS A 601 80.10 14.93 17.05
C LYS A 601 81.09 15.20 15.91
N GLN A 602 80.88 14.60 14.74
CA GLN A 602 81.69 14.87 13.56
C GLN A 602 81.59 16.35 13.15
N PHE A 603 80.37 16.90 13.13
CA PHE A 603 80.13 18.31 12.87
C PHE A 603 80.79 19.23 13.88
N THR A 604 80.69 18.96 15.19
CA THR A 604 81.33 19.79 16.22
C THR A 604 82.84 19.80 16.04
N VAL A 605 83.48 18.65 15.83
CA VAL A 605 84.94 18.59 15.62
C VAL A 605 85.36 19.35 14.36
N THR A 606 84.63 19.19 13.25
CA THR A 606 84.89 19.97 12.02
C THR A 606 84.64 21.46 12.23
N GLY A 607 83.57 21.83 12.92
CA GLY A 607 83.22 23.20 13.23
C GLY A 607 84.30 23.89 14.06
N ASP A 608 84.69 23.28 15.17
CA ASP A 608 85.74 23.78 16.06
C ASP A 608 87.08 23.92 15.34
N GLU A 609 87.46 22.93 14.52
CA GLU A 609 88.67 23.02 13.70
C GLU A 609 88.62 24.21 12.74
N ARG A 610 87.48 24.42 12.06
CA ARG A 610 87.33 25.56 11.16
C ARG A 610 87.38 26.88 11.92
N GLN A 611 86.73 26.96 13.06
CA GLN A 611 86.75 28.14 13.92
C GLN A 611 88.19 28.47 14.33
N GLN A 612 88.98 27.49 14.78
CA GLN A 612 90.39 27.69 15.11
C GLN A 612 91.21 28.19 13.91
N ARG A 613 91.00 27.62 12.72
CA ARG A 613 91.67 28.08 11.49
C ARG A 613 91.33 29.52 11.14
N LEU A 614 90.05 29.90 11.25
CA LEU A 614 89.59 31.28 11.04
C LEU A 614 90.13 32.25 12.09
N GLU A 615 90.22 31.84 13.35
CA GLU A 615 90.80 32.66 14.44
C GLU A 615 92.30 32.87 14.27
N LEU A 616 93.05 31.82 13.88
CA LEU A 616 94.47 31.92 13.54
C LEU A 616 94.69 32.82 12.30
N ALA A 617 93.85 32.68 11.27
CA ALA A 617 93.89 33.55 10.10
C ALA A 617 93.57 35.00 10.45
N LEU A 618 92.58 35.24 11.32
CA LEU A 618 92.23 36.59 11.76
C LEU A 618 93.39 37.23 12.53
N ASN A 619 94.02 36.47 13.43
CA ASN A 619 95.18 36.94 14.18
C ASN A 619 96.35 37.27 13.23
N PHE A 620 96.70 36.34 12.34
CA PHE A 620 97.75 36.52 11.34
C PHE A 620 97.51 37.78 10.50
N HIS A 621 96.32 37.93 9.90
CA HIS A 621 96.00 39.10 9.07
C HIS A 621 95.99 40.40 9.87
N THR A 622 95.50 40.39 11.11
CA THR A 622 95.48 41.58 11.97
C THR A 622 96.89 42.07 12.31
N ILE A 623 97.81 41.15 12.64
CA ILE A 623 99.20 41.52 12.97
C ILE A 623 99.94 41.91 11.68
N ALA A 624 99.75 41.17 10.58
CA ALA A 624 100.37 41.48 9.28
C ALA A 624 99.93 42.85 8.74
N GLU A 625 98.64 43.18 8.79
CA GLU A 625 98.12 44.50 8.41
C GLU A 625 98.69 45.63 9.28
N ARG A 626 98.78 45.41 10.60
CA ARG A 626 99.37 46.39 11.53
C ARG A 626 100.81 46.71 11.15
N VAL A 627 101.61 45.67 10.90
CA VAL A 627 103.03 45.80 10.54
C VAL A 627 103.21 46.45 9.16
N LEU A 628 102.37 46.12 8.19
CA LEU A 628 102.44 46.72 6.85
C LEU A 628 102.01 48.19 6.82
N GLN A 629 101.16 48.63 7.75
CA GLN A 629 100.67 50.02 7.83
C GLN A 629 101.56 50.94 8.68
N GLN A 630 102.41 50.40 9.55
CA GLN A 630 103.27 51.18 10.44
C GLN A 630 104.55 51.67 9.74
N GLU A 631 104.92 52.95 9.95
CA GLU A 631 106.15 53.54 9.39
C GLU A 631 107.43 53.04 10.08
N ARG A 632 107.39 52.80 11.40
CA ARG A 632 108.47 52.20 12.18
C ARG A 632 107.99 50.90 12.83
N VAL A 633 108.65 49.80 12.51
CA VAL A 633 108.30 48.46 13.03
C VAL A 633 109.52 47.84 13.70
N GLU A 634 109.32 47.24 14.88
CA GLU A 634 110.33 46.47 15.59
C GLU A 634 110.50 45.09 14.94
N VAL A 635 111.74 44.56 14.92
CA VAL A 635 112.03 43.24 14.30
C VAL A 635 111.22 42.13 14.98
N GLU A 636 111.00 42.24 16.28
CA GLU A 636 110.20 41.29 17.06
C GLU A 636 108.74 41.20 16.58
N SER A 637 108.17 42.31 16.08
CA SER A 637 106.81 42.31 15.51
C SER A 637 106.73 41.62 14.14
N LEU A 638 107.80 41.67 13.34
CA LEU A 638 107.89 40.92 12.08
C LEU A 638 108.02 39.41 12.34
N ASP A 639 108.81 39.04 13.36
CA ASP A 639 108.99 37.65 13.78
C ASP A 639 107.69 37.06 14.37
N GLU A 640 106.86 37.88 15.02
CA GLU A 640 105.52 37.50 15.48
C GLU A 640 104.59 37.15 14.30
N VAL A 641 104.63 37.92 13.20
CA VAL A 641 103.86 37.63 11.98
C VAL A 641 104.32 36.33 11.33
N ASP A 642 105.64 36.10 11.23
CA ASP A 642 106.22 34.86 10.70
C ASP A 642 105.80 33.65 11.53
N SER A 643 105.87 33.76 12.86
CA SER A 643 105.41 32.72 13.79
C SER A 643 103.93 32.43 13.63
N SER A 644 103.09 33.47 13.56
CA SER A 644 101.64 33.33 13.38
C SER A 644 101.29 32.71 12.02
N GLY A 645 101.99 33.10 10.95
CA GLY A 645 101.79 32.57 9.60
C GLY A 645 102.23 31.12 9.45
N ARG A 646 103.39 30.74 10.03
CA ARG A 646 103.84 29.33 10.09
C ARG A 646 102.85 28.45 10.86
N THR A 647 102.39 28.92 12.02
CA THR A 647 101.40 28.22 12.84
C THR A 647 100.10 27.98 12.07
N LEU A 648 99.63 28.97 11.30
CA LEU A 648 98.45 28.85 10.45
C LEU A 648 98.66 27.85 9.30
N LEU A 649 99.80 27.91 8.62
CA LEU A 649 100.15 26.98 7.54
C LEU A 649 100.26 25.53 8.02
N ASP A 650 100.88 25.30 9.18
CA ASP A 650 100.98 23.99 9.80
C ASP A 650 99.59 23.44 10.14
N ARG A 651 98.71 24.29 10.69
CA ARG A 651 97.34 23.89 11.04
C ARG A 651 96.49 23.58 9.82
N LEU A 652 96.65 24.32 8.72
CA LEU A 652 95.95 24.09 7.45
C LEU A 652 96.25 22.71 6.86
N ALA A 653 97.47 22.20 7.03
CA ALA A 653 97.91 20.90 6.53
C ALA A 653 97.42 19.70 7.37
N LEU A 654 96.92 19.94 8.59
CA LEU A 654 96.47 18.86 9.46
C LEU A 654 95.08 18.34 9.05
N PRO A 655 94.85 17.01 9.09
CA PRO A 655 93.52 16.45 8.93
C PRO A 655 92.63 16.75 10.15
N ILE A 656 91.32 16.72 9.91
CA ILE A 656 90.30 16.61 10.96
C ILE A 656 90.20 15.13 11.31
N ILE A 657 90.40 14.79 12.58
CA ILE A 657 90.26 13.41 13.06
C ILE A 657 88.86 13.25 13.67
N PHE A 658 88.02 12.45 13.04
CA PHE A 658 86.70 12.12 13.57
C PHE A 658 86.79 11.18 14.79
N PRO A 659 85.75 11.14 15.64
CA PRO A 659 85.73 10.27 16.82
C PRO A 659 85.87 8.77 16.53
N ASP A 660 85.62 8.34 15.29
CA ASP A 660 85.81 6.97 14.83
C ASP A 660 87.23 6.71 14.28
N GLY A 661 88.12 7.70 14.35
CA GLY A 661 89.49 7.64 13.86
C GLY A 661 89.64 7.92 12.36
N SER A 662 88.55 8.22 11.65
CA SER A 662 88.64 8.57 10.22
C SER A 662 89.19 9.98 10.02
N GLU A 663 90.04 10.14 9.02
CA GLU A 663 90.62 11.44 8.65
C GLU A 663 89.77 12.10 7.58
N GLN A 664 89.49 13.40 7.76
CA GLN A 664 88.82 14.25 6.79
C GLN A 664 89.61 15.53 6.56
N PHE A 665 89.40 16.15 5.39
CA PHE A 665 90.06 17.40 5.01
C PHE A 665 89.02 18.42 4.57
N PHE A 666 89.33 19.71 4.75
CA PHE A 666 88.55 20.77 4.14
C PHE A 666 88.88 20.86 2.65
N GLY A 667 87.86 20.68 1.81
CA GLY A 667 87.96 20.75 0.37
C GLY A 667 88.88 19.70 -0.22
N THR A 668 89.29 19.94 -1.46
CA THR A 668 90.33 19.16 -2.12
C THR A 668 91.71 19.64 -1.68
N PRO A 669 92.78 18.83 -1.89
CA PRO A 669 94.15 19.29 -1.69
C PRO A 669 94.48 20.59 -2.44
N SER A 670 93.85 20.81 -3.61
CA SER A 670 94.00 22.05 -4.38
C SER A 670 93.40 23.26 -3.65
N ASP A 671 92.24 23.10 -3.01
CA ASP A 671 91.57 24.20 -2.29
C ASP A 671 92.34 24.59 -1.02
N THR A 672 92.88 23.58 -0.30
CA THR A 672 93.77 23.81 0.84
C THR A 672 95.07 24.47 0.41
N ALA A 673 95.65 24.03 -0.72
CA ALA A 673 96.88 24.62 -1.26
C ALA A 673 96.68 26.09 -1.66
N ALA A 674 95.56 26.43 -2.31
CA ALA A 674 95.22 27.81 -2.67
C ALA A 674 95.03 28.70 -1.43
N THR A 675 94.36 28.19 -0.39
CA THR A 675 94.21 28.93 0.88
C THR A 675 95.56 29.15 1.57
N ALA A 676 96.45 28.15 1.53
CA ALA A 676 97.80 28.27 2.06
C ALA A 676 98.70 29.18 1.20
N GLU A 677 98.43 29.32 -0.11
CA GLU A 677 99.16 30.21 -1.00
C GLU A 677 98.92 31.68 -0.65
N GLY A 678 97.67 32.08 -0.39
CA GLY A 678 97.37 33.45 0.08
C GLY A 678 98.12 33.83 1.37
N VAL A 679 98.28 32.88 2.30
CA VAL A 679 99.09 33.09 3.52
C VAL A 679 100.57 33.23 3.19
N ARG A 680 101.11 32.42 2.27
CA ARG A 680 102.51 32.51 1.82
C ARG A 680 102.81 33.81 1.09
N GLU A 681 101.91 34.25 0.20
CA GLU A 681 102.03 35.54 -0.49
C GLU A 681 102.07 36.70 0.50
N ARG A 682 101.23 36.67 1.53
CA ARG A 682 101.22 37.69 2.58
C ARG A 682 102.51 37.69 3.41
N LEU A 683 103.07 36.52 3.72
CA LEU A 683 104.38 36.40 4.37
C LEU A 683 105.51 36.94 3.49
N LEU A 684 105.46 36.76 2.17
CA LEU A 684 106.43 37.36 1.25
C LEU A 684 106.41 38.89 1.31
N LEU A 685 105.22 39.51 1.36
CA LEU A 685 105.10 40.96 1.55
C LEU A 685 105.71 41.45 2.87
N ILE A 686 105.64 40.62 3.93
CA ILE A 686 106.26 40.92 5.22
C ILE A 686 107.78 40.82 5.13
N GLU A 687 108.31 39.84 4.41
CA GLU A 687 109.76 39.72 4.15
C GLU A 687 110.28 40.87 3.27
N GLU A 688 109.53 41.30 2.26
CA GLU A 688 109.85 42.49 1.48
C GLU A 688 109.88 43.75 2.37
N ARG A 689 108.92 43.88 3.31
CA ARG A 689 108.90 44.97 4.29
C ARG A 689 110.09 44.90 5.25
N ARG A 690 110.50 43.70 5.67
CA ARG A 690 111.71 43.46 6.50
C ARG A 690 112.96 43.95 5.77
N LEU A 691 113.12 43.60 4.49
CA LEU A 691 114.24 44.06 3.65
C LEU A 691 114.22 45.58 3.47
N GLN A 692 113.07 46.18 3.19
CA GLN A 692 112.94 47.66 3.08
C GLN A 692 113.33 48.37 4.38
N LEU A 693 112.92 47.86 5.55
CA LEU A 693 113.29 48.44 6.84
C LEU A 693 114.78 48.25 7.14
N GLN A 694 115.39 47.15 6.68
CA GLN A 694 116.82 46.91 6.80
C GLN A 694 117.62 47.84 5.88
N GLU A 695 117.17 48.06 4.64
CA GLU A 695 117.73 49.05 3.71
C GLU A 695 117.57 50.48 4.24
N ALA A 696 116.39 50.84 4.79
CA ALA A 696 116.17 52.14 5.41
C ALA A 696 117.06 52.37 6.64
N ARG A 697 117.32 51.33 7.45
CA ARG A 697 118.29 51.40 8.56
C ARG A 697 119.72 51.60 8.05
N LEU A 698 120.11 50.92 6.97
CA LEU A 698 121.43 51.10 6.36
C LEU A 698 121.58 52.49 5.72
N LEU A 699 120.52 53.05 5.13
CA LEU A 699 120.49 54.42 4.60
C LEU A 699 120.50 55.47 5.72
N ASP A 700 119.78 55.26 6.82
CA ASP A 700 119.85 56.12 8.03
C ASP A 700 121.26 56.05 8.65
N GLU A 701 121.92 54.88 8.64
CA GLU A 701 123.32 54.71 9.07
C GLU A 701 124.31 55.38 8.08
N GLU A 702 124.09 55.31 6.76
CA GLU A 702 124.90 56.03 5.76
C GLU A 702 124.68 57.55 5.79
N GLU A 703 123.46 58.05 6.02
CA GLU A 703 123.18 59.48 6.25
C GLU A 703 123.77 59.95 7.58
N ALA A 704 123.78 59.13 8.63
CA ALA A 704 124.46 59.44 9.89
C ALA A 704 125.99 59.50 9.73
N VAL A 705 126.59 58.62 8.92
CA VAL A 705 128.02 58.64 8.59
C VAL A 705 128.38 59.84 7.69
N ASN A 706 127.58 60.15 6.67
CA ASN A 706 127.78 61.33 5.81
C ASN A 706 127.50 62.66 6.55
N GLY A 707 126.57 62.67 7.50
CA GLY A 707 126.31 63.80 8.40
C GLY A 707 127.41 64.05 9.44
N LEU A 708 128.20 63.02 9.77
CA LEU A 708 129.42 63.14 10.57
C LEU A 708 130.62 63.63 9.74
N GLU A 709 130.68 63.31 8.45
CA GLU A 709 131.73 63.80 7.54
C GLU A 709 131.54 65.28 7.14
N GLY A 710 130.30 65.79 7.15
CA GLY A 710 130.00 67.22 6.98
C GLY A 710 130.22 68.11 8.21
N ARG A 711 130.49 67.54 9.40
CA ARG A 711 130.73 68.28 10.67
C ARG A 711 132.21 68.34 11.10
N LEU A 712 133.14 67.82 10.29
CA LEU A 712 134.57 67.80 10.60
C LEU A 712 135.41 68.88 9.88
N ASP A 713 134.79 69.80 9.12
CA ASP A 713 135.47 70.92 8.46
C ASP A 713 135.09 72.31 9.03
N VAL A 714 134.44 72.34 10.20
CA VAL A 714 134.06 73.58 10.89
C VAL A 714 134.53 73.50 12.35
N ILE A 715 135.67 74.15 12.59
CA ILE A 715 136.19 74.69 13.86
C ILE A 715 137.15 73.77 14.64
N GLY A 716 138.42 73.85 14.26
CA GLY A 716 139.50 74.01 15.24
C GLY A 716 139.47 75.44 15.83
N GLU A 717 140.05 75.59 17.02
CA GLU A 717 139.88 76.70 18.00
C GLU A 717 138.61 76.51 18.84
N GLU A 718 138.64 76.14 20.13
CA GLU A 718 139.47 76.66 21.20
C GLU A 718 139.64 75.61 22.32
N LEU A 719 140.90 75.27 22.60
CA LEU A 719 141.40 74.73 23.87
C LEU A 719 142.43 75.75 24.37
N SER A 720 142.06 76.62 25.32
CA SER A 720 142.98 77.06 26.39
C SER A 720 142.22 77.78 27.52
N GLU A 721 142.00 77.01 28.59
CA GLU A 721 142.17 77.41 30.00
C GLU A 721 141.39 78.63 30.52
N LYS A 722 140.27 78.32 31.20
CA LYS A 722 139.85 79.02 32.42
C LYS A 722 140.77 78.59 33.56
N GLU A 723 141.78 79.39 33.86
CA GLU A 723 142.22 79.63 35.24
C GLU A 723 141.74 81.03 35.66
N GLU A 724 141.49 81.15 36.95
CA GLU A 724 141.20 82.34 37.76
C GLU A 724 139.74 82.80 37.90
N GLN A 725 139.35 82.71 39.17
CA GLN A 725 138.14 83.13 39.85
C GLN A 725 138.20 84.63 40.15
N ASP A 726 137.10 85.34 39.98
CA ASP A 726 136.45 86.21 40.97
C ASP A 726 135.48 87.18 40.29
N GLU A 727 134.39 87.50 41.02
CA GLU A 727 133.48 88.65 40.85
C GLU A 727 132.66 88.74 39.56
N GLU A 728 131.41 89.21 39.51
CA GLU A 728 130.38 89.56 40.47
C GLU A 728 129.11 89.69 39.59
N GLU A 729 127.99 89.21 40.11
CA GLU A 729 126.66 89.85 40.06
C GLU A 729 125.91 90.23 38.75
N LYS A 730 124.60 89.94 38.83
CA LYS A 730 123.43 90.59 38.17
C LYS A 730 123.24 90.26 36.68
N GLU A 731 122.03 90.08 36.17
CA GLU A 731 120.65 90.36 36.60
C GLU A 731 119.74 89.67 35.56
N ALA A 732 118.54 89.25 35.98
CA ALA A 732 117.29 89.28 35.21
C ALA A 732 117.24 88.45 33.89
N GLU A 733 116.14 87.87 33.42
CA GLU A 733 114.72 88.17 33.58
C GLU A 733 113.95 87.05 32.85
N HIS A 734 112.79 86.67 33.42
CA HIS A 734 111.56 86.28 32.71
C HIS A 734 111.53 85.01 31.83
N GLN A 735 110.48 84.18 31.81
CA GLN A 735 109.09 84.17 32.31
C GLN A 735 108.67 82.67 32.19
N ASP A 736 108.06 82.03 33.20
CA ASP A 736 106.60 81.94 33.45
C ASP A 736 105.77 81.74 32.16
N GLU A 737 104.79 80.86 32.05
CA GLU A 737 103.89 80.27 33.03
C GLU A 737 103.00 79.26 32.25
N ASP A 738 102.26 78.42 32.98
CA ASP A 738 100.87 78.03 32.66
C ASP A 738 100.58 76.99 31.55
N LEU A 739 99.58 76.11 31.62
CA LEU A 739 98.41 75.94 32.50
C LEU A 739 97.81 74.54 32.23
N GLU A 740 97.30 73.91 33.30
CA GLU A 740 96.00 73.21 33.42
C GLU A 740 95.55 72.17 32.38
N ARG A 741 95.28 70.90 32.73
CA ARG A 741 94.26 70.27 33.63
C ARG A 741 93.27 69.48 32.76
N ALA A 742 92.97 68.27 33.25
CA ALA A 742 91.68 67.55 33.24
C ALA A 742 90.98 67.36 31.89
N THR A 743 90.54 66.16 31.51
CA THR A 743 89.41 65.43 32.11
C THR A 743 89.48 63.96 31.64
N GLN A 744 89.42 62.97 32.51
CA GLN A 744 88.24 62.44 33.23
C GLN A 744 87.52 61.32 32.44
N ASP A 745 87.74 60.11 32.96
CA ASP A 745 86.83 58.98 33.12
C ASP A 745 86.02 58.45 31.92
N CYS A 746 86.44 57.25 31.48
CA CYS A 746 85.58 56.06 31.41
C CYS A 746 86.38 54.85 31.90
#